data_AF-A0AAJ0FH54-F1
#
_entry.id   AF-A0AAJ0FH54-F1
#
_cell.length_a   1.000
_cell.length_b   1.000
_cell.length_c   1.000
_cell.angle_alpha   90.00
_cell.angle_beta   90.00
_cell.angle_gamma   90.00
#
_symmetry.space_group_name_H-M   'P 1'
#
loop_
_entity.id
_entity.type
_entity.pdbx_description
1 polymer ?
#
loop_
_entity_poly.entity_id
_entity_poly.type
_entity_poly.pdbx_seq_one_letter_code
_entity_poly.pdbx_strand_id
1 'polypeptide(L)'
;MGIMRHVRLNNDSSSDQSFPSLAKATEAEIEAARKIVRDAIAKASVLNKARLQNPGRNRYSLAPGTIVGNRNIDKRSEIPVSGAKPPPLLRITDEIAAAAALVAEADAQVSGKQSRRVNKRSSFWMENVSRKGTSLWADNADTYVIFRNVKDYGAKGDGRTDDTAAILKAMGDGNRCGVGCNGSTIKNAIVYLPAGQYLVSTSIAVLFGTQLIGDATDIPTIKAAASFVGLGVLSTDVYVGDGASADGKDNEWYINTASFYRQIRNVKVDITDTDPNAAVCAIHYQIAQATSIQNVELIAKSGTTQQGMFSENGSGGFMSDVTFTGGKFGFCKLLTNSNLMTFKGCDTAVQIIWDWSWTWKSVTITDSSVGFMLDPSAESSPIGSILVMDTVFNNVEKAIVIGPASEAPNTGTTGLVLDNVQFNTVDYGVADTDGNMYLAGSENDGSVQSYILGPMYNGTDRSWVEGGSEMSLRNGDLLNLNVTGELPNVAFFERPKEQYESNTADDFVHLKDLGAKGDGSTDDTAAVQAALDDNAGRKIIFADAGIYILTDTVTIPPGTKIVGEAWTQFAASGAKFYDGSEPVPMLRVGNDGDVGLVEMQDLLFTTIGPTQGAILVEWNIRADSQGSAALWDCHARIGGAIGTRLDATYCAAFFTARGMLVESINPTWPYATASEHAALYQFNFYGAEYVFGGLLQRESSYYQPSPKAPTPFESVLGEFDGCDSSWAFVVRWCQNMRFVGMGVYSWFSDYTQDCIDLHSCQQALVLTQNNFDNVRFDQVITIGANTSIVADGKGIPALDNLAVSDNDASWSQISVFDAVSMGTGDSDEDETVPACDFTKTYDSLQAVQDDEKNMPYGCGPVYVMGVLSDMLGEALDNYTDSGNGYDKKFDAYVEYIKELVPAQLDYCMNWTNPDAPGACNKYFTCIYNGDNGHGNSSSTTCPPPGLNYYSNPSFHLYYTLVDETGFFAEIESSFGIVKDWVQFGKRDDPLTCTVENNFQCPPEDKISYGYPIPAASYTVDNPKDIFTNASLGFANLQETMFSVQADMVAGWWNGTDADAASVMAFPVMMAYQAAQAMQQVVVIGTEVQNADRKKLIFEILGAVFMIIPFLGEGLGAAADVVLQTLSRIMNLIGVFGNSAFSIYAIVNDPSSAPMEIMALLMGGAGGIGAFGRRSDEMEELASLRRGMGNVERDALGTEFKANDDIIRGIGAVCYRK
;
A
#
# COMPACT_ATOMS: atom_id res chain seq x y z
N MET A 1 23.56 4.09 26.51
CA MET A 1 24.76 4.64 27.18
C MET A 1 25.98 3.88 26.72
N GLY A 2 26.95 4.56 26.10
CA GLY A 2 28.23 3.93 25.71
C GLY A 2 28.93 4.62 24.54
N ILE A 3 29.72 5.66 24.86
CA ILE A 3 30.79 6.27 24.04
C ILE A 3 30.33 7.12 22.83
N MET A 4 29.77 8.29 23.14
CA MET A 4 29.66 9.42 22.21
C MET A 4 31.06 10.05 21.98
N ARG A 5 31.53 10.09 20.73
CA ARG A 5 32.48 11.13 20.32
C ARG A 5 31.67 12.38 19.99
N HIS A 6 31.84 13.41 20.81
CA HIS A 6 31.30 14.74 20.58
C HIS A 6 31.76 15.27 19.21
N VAL A 7 30.83 15.46 18.28
CA VAL A 7 30.98 16.49 17.24
C VAL A 7 30.40 17.76 17.84
N ARG A 8 31.25 18.50 18.57
CA ARG A 8 30.96 19.89 18.90
C ARG A 8 31.14 20.70 17.62
N LEU A 9 30.14 21.48 17.22
CA LEU A 9 30.32 22.68 16.39
C LEU A 9 30.96 23.81 17.22
N ASN A 10 32.03 23.51 17.96
CA ASN A 10 32.80 24.48 18.73
C ASN A 10 34.27 24.08 18.72
N ASN A 11 35.07 24.89 18.02
CA ASN A 11 36.49 25.16 18.21
C ASN A 11 37.22 24.17 19.14
N ASP A 12 37.69 23.06 18.58
CA ASP A 12 38.82 22.34 19.18
C ASP A 12 40.02 22.43 18.23
N SER A 13 40.98 23.22 18.70
CA SER A 13 42.21 23.61 18.04
C SER A 13 43.17 22.43 17.87
N SER A 14 43.24 21.84 16.68
CA SER A 14 44.46 21.16 16.20
C SER A 14 44.48 20.92 14.69
N SER A 15 44.45 21.99 13.89
CA SER A 15 45.18 22.09 12.61
C SER A 15 45.24 23.57 12.22
N ASP A 16 46.40 24.18 12.46
CA ASP A 16 46.67 25.61 12.40
C ASP A 16 46.89 26.10 10.96
N GLN A 17 45.84 26.00 10.12
CA GLN A 17 45.78 26.68 8.82
C GLN A 17 44.39 27.30 8.61
N SER A 18 44.07 28.32 9.41
CA SER A 18 42.94 29.21 9.07
C SER A 18 43.38 30.16 7.96
N PHE A 19 42.75 30.10 6.79
CA PHE A 19 42.95 31.12 5.76
C PHE A 19 42.57 32.51 6.29
N PRO A 20 43.37 33.55 6.03
CA PRO A 20 43.01 34.91 6.42
C PRO A 20 41.81 35.42 5.62
N SER A 21 41.07 36.40 6.17
CA SER A 21 40.06 37.15 5.41
C SER A 21 40.67 37.72 4.12
N LEU A 22 39.90 37.85 3.03
CA LEU A 22 40.42 38.34 1.74
C LEU A 22 41.22 39.65 1.85
N ALA A 23 40.79 40.59 2.69
CA ALA A 23 41.49 41.86 2.94
C ALA A 23 42.92 41.72 3.51
N LYS A 24 43.27 40.53 4.02
CA LYS A 24 44.56 40.20 4.63
C LYS A 24 45.30 39.06 3.91
N ALA A 25 44.66 38.42 2.92
CA ALA A 25 45.22 37.29 2.19
C ALA A 25 46.26 37.75 1.16
N THR A 26 47.36 37.01 1.07
CA THR A 26 48.36 37.16 0.01
C THR A 26 47.96 36.37 -1.23
N GLU A 27 48.48 36.73 -2.41
CA GLU A 27 48.21 35.99 -3.65
C GLU A 27 48.62 34.52 -3.55
N ALA A 28 49.69 34.21 -2.80
CA ALA A 28 50.13 32.85 -2.57
C ALA A 28 49.13 32.03 -1.73
N GLU A 29 48.49 32.65 -0.74
CA GLU A 29 47.44 32.02 0.07
C GLU A 29 46.15 31.81 -0.75
N ILE A 30 45.79 32.77 -1.62
CA ILE A 30 44.65 32.63 -2.53
C ILE A 30 44.89 31.47 -3.51
N GLU A 31 46.09 31.37 -4.11
CA GLU A 31 46.40 30.26 -5.02
C GLU A 31 46.46 28.90 -4.28
N ALA A 32 46.93 28.89 -3.03
CA ALA A 32 46.87 27.69 -2.19
C ALA A 32 45.42 27.26 -1.93
N ALA A 33 44.53 28.21 -1.59
CA ALA A 33 43.10 27.95 -1.43
C ALA A 33 42.46 27.45 -2.73
N ARG A 34 42.76 28.06 -3.90
CA ARG A 34 42.30 27.60 -5.21
C ARG A 34 42.72 26.16 -5.50
N LYS A 35 43.91 25.75 -5.08
CA LYS A 35 44.35 24.36 -5.23
C LYS A 35 43.50 23.40 -4.39
N ILE A 36 43.27 23.72 -3.11
CA ILE A 36 42.42 22.91 -2.22
C ILE A 36 41.01 22.78 -2.79
N VAL A 37 40.43 23.90 -3.26
CA VAL A 37 39.09 23.93 -3.86
C VAL A 37 39.04 23.09 -5.13
N ARG A 38 40.00 23.22 -6.06
CA ARG A 38 40.03 22.39 -7.29
C ARG A 38 40.11 20.90 -6.98
N ASP A 39 40.96 20.50 -6.02
CA ASP A 39 41.10 19.11 -5.61
C ASP A 39 39.80 18.60 -4.94
N ALA A 40 39.15 19.45 -4.13
CA ALA A 40 37.86 19.15 -3.50
C ALA A 40 36.73 19.01 -4.52
N ILE A 41 36.58 19.93 -5.47
CA ILE A 41 35.59 19.86 -6.55
C ILE A 41 35.81 18.60 -7.37
N ALA A 42 37.03 18.32 -7.84
CA ALA A 42 37.30 17.13 -8.64
C ALA A 42 36.90 15.83 -7.90
N LYS A 43 37.15 15.75 -6.60
CA LYS A 43 36.73 14.62 -5.78
C LYS A 43 35.21 14.58 -5.57
N ALA A 44 34.59 15.73 -5.27
CA ALA A 44 33.14 15.85 -5.12
C ALA A 44 32.42 15.45 -6.41
N SER A 45 32.89 15.87 -7.59
CA SER A 45 32.31 15.52 -8.89
C SER A 45 32.19 14.01 -9.09
N VAL A 46 33.22 13.25 -8.72
CA VAL A 46 33.21 11.78 -8.81
C VAL A 46 32.18 11.18 -7.84
N LEU A 47 32.16 11.68 -6.61
CA LEU A 47 31.29 11.17 -5.55
C LEU A 47 29.81 11.52 -5.77
N ASN A 48 29.52 12.76 -6.17
CA ASN A 48 28.18 13.23 -6.54
C ASN A 48 27.65 12.41 -7.72
N LYS A 49 28.45 12.20 -8.77
CA LYS A 49 28.05 11.36 -9.90
C LYS A 49 27.74 9.94 -9.46
N ALA A 50 28.57 9.33 -8.62
CA ALA A 50 28.33 8.00 -8.10
C ALA A 50 27.04 7.94 -7.28
N ARG A 51 26.75 8.95 -6.45
CA ARG A 51 25.51 9.07 -5.67
C ARG A 51 24.28 9.18 -6.56
N LEU A 52 24.32 10.04 -7.58
CA LEU A 52 23.22 10.20 -8.53
C LEU A 52 22.95 8.92 -9.34
N GLN A 53 23.98 8.09 -9.56
CA GLN A 53 23.86 6.80 -10.23
C GLN A 53 23.42 5.66 -9.31
N ASN A 54 23.48 5.84 -7.98
CA ASN A 54 23.07 4.84 -6.98
C ASN A 54 22.31 5.53 -5.82
N PRO A 55 21.14 6.14 -6.07
CA PRO A 55 20.29 6.76 -5.05
C PRO A 55 19.87 5.76 -3.97
N GLY A 56 19.68 6.26 -2.74
CA GLY A 56 18.96 5.49 -1.71
C GLY A 56 17.48 5.38 -2.07
N ARG A 57 16.86 4.22 -1.87
CA ARG A 57 15.41 3.97 -2.05
C ARG A 57 14.74 3.76 -0.69
N ASN A 58 13.43 3.91 -0.53
CA ASN A 58 12.80 3.40 0.70
C ASN A 58 12.84 1.87 0.70
N ARG A 59 13.20 1.27 1.84
CA ARG A 59 13.19 -0.19 2.01
C ARG A 59 12.36 -0.52 3.23
N TYR A 60 11.31 -1.31 3.05
CA TYR A 60 10.41 -1.71 4.11
C TYR A 60 10.76 -3.16 4.46
N SER A 61 11.58 -3.34 5.49
CA SER A 61 12.01 -4.66 5.95
C SER A 61 11.91 -4.75 7.46
N LEU A 62 11.52 -5.92 7.97
CA LEU A 62 11.40 -6.17 9.39
C LEU A 62 12.73 -5.94 10.10
N ALA A 63 12.67 -5.36 11.31
CA ALA A 63 13.85 -5.11 12.11
C ALA A 63 14.61 -6.43 12.40
N PRO A 64 15.95 -6.45 12.36
CA PRO A 64 16.72 -7.63 12.76
C PRO A 64 16.36 -8.10 14.17
N GLY A 65 16.00 -9.38 14.32
CA GLY A 65 15.52 -9.94 15.59
C GLY A 65 14.00 -9.88 15.79
N THR A 66 13.24 -9.44 14.78
CA THR A 66 11.79 -9.64 14.75
C THR A 66 11.52 -11.15 14.69
N ILE A 67 10.62 -11.64 15.53
CA ILE A 67 10.28 -13.07 15.59
C ILE A 67 9.02 -13.29 14.75
N VAL A 68 9.10 -14.16 13.75
CA VAL A 68 7.99 -14.52 12.87
C VAL A 68 7.73 -16.01 13.06
N GLY A 69 6.62 -16.34 13.73
CA GLY A 69 6.35 -17.69 14.23
C GLY A 69 7.42 -18.20 15.19
N ASN A 70 7.92 -19.43 14.99
CA ASN A 70 9.03 -20.01 15.77
C ASN A 70 10.42 -19.69 15.20
N ARG A 71 10.51 -18.83 14.19
CA ARG A 71 11.80 -18.41 13.62
C ARG A 71 12.11 -17.01 14.12
N ASN A 72 13.25 -16.90 14.78
CA ASN A 72 13.90 -15.60 14.88
C ASN A 72 14.25 -15.20 13.43
N ILE A 73 13.82 -14.03 12.98
CA ILE A 73 14.36 -13.47 11.73
C ILE A 73 15.80 -13.07 12.05
N ASP A 74 16.68 -14.07 11.94
CA ASP A 74 18.07 -13.84 11.59
C ASP A 74 18.02 -13.02 10.30
N LYS A 75 18.70 -11.86 10.33
CA LYS A 75 18.87 -10.90 9.22
C LYS A 75 18.36 -11.51 7.91
N ARG A 76 17.14 -11.12 7.48
CA ARG A 76 16.50 -11.50 6.21
C ARG A 76 17.61 -11.87 5.25
N SER A 77 17.76 -13.17 4.95
CA SER A 77 18.96 -13.76 4.36
C SER A 77 19.53 -12.77 3.35
N GLU A 78 20.79 -12.39 3.57
CA GLU A 78 21.58 -11.60 2.64
C GLU A 78 21.53 -12.28 1.26
N ILE A 79 20.46 -12.09 0.48
CA ILE A 79 20.62 -11.94 -0.96
C ILE A 79 21.56 -10.76 -1.04
N PRO A 80 22.73 -10.90 -1.67
CA PRO A 80 23.71 -9.86 -1.66
C PRO A 80 23.01 -8.58 -2.05
N VAL A 81 22.97 -7.62 -1.12
CA VAL A 81 23.37 -6.27 -1.47
C VAL A 81 24.55 -6.52 -2.39
N SER A 82 24.55 -6.04 -3.63
CA SER A 82 25.84 -5.82 -4.24
C SER A 82 26.64 -5.13 -3.12
N GLY A 83 27.69 -5.78 -2.58
CA GLY A 83 28.28 -5.38 -1.28
C GLY A 83 28.89 -3.98 -1.27
N ALA A 84 28.57 -3.16 -2.28
CA ALA A 84 28.74 -1.74 -2.38
C ALA A 84 27.96 -1.05 -1.26
N LYS A 85 28.72 -0.56 -0.30
CA LYS A 85 28.28 0.54 0.57
C LYS A 85 27.72 1.68 -0.30
N PRO A 86 26.68 2.39 0.16
CA PRO A 86 26.21 3.62 -0.48
C PRO A 86 27.40 4.52 -0.86
N PRO A 87 27.43 5.10 -2.08
CA PRO A 87 28.57 5.92 -2.50
C PRO A 87 28.76 7.11 -1.56
N PRO A 88 29.89 7.25 -0.86
CA PRO A 88 30.05 8.32 0.12
C PRO A 88 30.06 9.70 -0.56
N LEU A 89 29.66 10.75 0.14
CA LEU A 89 29.91 12.12 -0.30
C LEU A 89 31.24 12.65 0.21
N LEU A 90 31.72 13.75 -0.38
CA LEU A 90 32.89 14.43 0.13
C LEU A 90 32.56 15.05 1.49
N ARG A 91 33.25 14.61 2.55
CA ARG A 91 33.25 15.33 3.82
C ARG A 91 33.93 16.69 3.63
N ILE A 92 33.15 17.75 3.72
CA ILE A 92 33.64 19.13 3.71
C ILE A 92 34.26 19.43 5.07
N THR A 93 35.58 19.65 5.12
CA THR A 93 36.29 20.04 6.33
C THR A 93 36.29 21.56 6.51
N ASP A 94 36.59 22.05 7.71
CA ASP A 94 36.72 23.49 7.98
C ASP A 94 37.76 24.15 7.06
N GLU A 95 38.83 23.44 6.70
CA GLU A 95 39.85 23.89 5.75
C GLU A 95 39.27 24.05 4.33
N ILE A 96 38.50 23.07 3.85
CA ILE A 96 37.86 23.14 2.52
C ILE A 96 36.85 24.29 2.50
N ALA A 97 36.01 24.42 3.55
CA ALA A 97 35.01 25.48 3.64
C ALA A 97 35.67 26.87 3.68
N ALA A 98 36.72 27.06 4.47
CA ALA A 98 37.45 28.32 4.55
C ALA A 98 38.16 28.67 3.23
N ALA A 99 38.77 27.68 2.56
CA ALA A 99 39.38 27.86 1.25
C ALA A 99 38.33 28.23 0.19
N ALA A 100 37.18 27.54 0.15
CA ALA A 100 36.09 27.79 -0.79
C ALA A 100 35.51 29.20 -0.64
N ALA A 101 35.33 29.67 0.59
CA ALA A 101 34.88 31.03 0.89
C ALA A 101 35.90 32.09 0.47
N LEU A 102 37.20 31.90 0.78
CA LEU A 102 38.25 32.84 0.36
C LEU A 102 38.31 32.95 -1.17
N VAL A 103 38.22 31.83 -1.88
CA VAL A 103 38.23 31.81 -3.36
C VAL A 103 36.96 32.47 -3.93
N ALA A 104 35.79 32.22 -3.34
CA ALA A 104 34.53 32.83 -3.75
C ALA A 104 34.62 34.36 -3.73
N GLU A 105 35.09 34.93 -2.61
CA GLU A 105 35.25 36.38 -2.47
C GLU A 105 36.33 36.94 -3.42
N ALA A 106 37.45 36.23 -3.59
CA ALA A 106 38.54 36.65 -4.47
C ALA A 106 38.09 36.73 -5.94
N ASP A 107 37.39 35.70 -6.41
CA ASP A 107 36.92 35.63 -7.80
C ASP A 107 35.78 36.64 -8.06
N ALA A 108 34.92 36.91 -7.06
CA ALA A 108 33.90 37.95 -7.13
C ALA A 108 34.46 39.38 -7.19
N GLN A 109 35.70 39.63 -6.74
CA GLN A 109 36.37 40.93 -6.91
C GLN A 109 36.91 41.15 -8.33
N VAL A 110 37.31 40.09 -9.03
CA VAL A 110 37.94 40.16 -10.37
C VAL A 110 36.91 40.39 -11.48
N SER A 111 35.66 39.97 -11.28
CA SER A 111 34.55 40.06 -12.27
C SER A 111 34.00 41.48 -12.51
N GLY A 112 34.82 42.51 -12.33
CA GLY A 112 34.47 43.94 -12.31
C GLY A 112 33.32 44.39 -13.23
N LYS A 113 32.33 45.03 -12.60
CA LYS A 113 31.06 45.64 -13.10
C LYS A 113 29.82 44.74 -13.00
N GLN A 114 29.28 44.63 -11.79
CA GLN A 114 27.82 44.62 -11.59
C GLN A 114 27.39 45.91 -10.87
N SER A 115 26.25 46.47 -11.28
CA SER A 115 25.72 47.71 -10.68
C SER A 115 25.47 47.49 -9.19
N ARG A 116 25.88 48.43 -8.33
CA ARG A 116 25.34 48.50 -6.96
C ARG A 116 23.81 48.56 -7.06
N ARG A 117 23.11 47.44 -6.84
CA ARG A 117 21.68 47.51 -6.52
C ARG A 117 21.61 48.30 -5.21
N VAL A 118 20.96 49.46 -5.27
CA VAL A 118 20.68 50.23 -4.07
C VAL A 118 19.85 49.33 -3.16
N ASN A 119 20.27 49.14 -1.90
CA ASN A 119 19.46 48.50 -0.87
C ASN A 119 18.18 49.31 -0.72
N LYS A 120 17.15 48.98 -1.49
CA LYS A 120 15.80 49.46 -1.24
C LYS A 120 15.34 48.74 0.02
N ARG A 121 14.86 49.49 1.01
CA ARG A 121 14.25 48.90 2.20
C ARG A 121 13.08 48.05 1.73
N SER A 122 13.03 46.78 2.14
CA SER A 122 11.97 45.87 1.73
C SER A 122 10.61 46.45 2.10
N SER A 123 9.65 46.29 1.18
CA SER A 123 8.24 46.55 1.43
C SER A 123 7.49 45.34 1.97
N PHE A 124 8.12 44.15 2.00
CA PHE A 124 7.47 42.95 2.49
C PHE A 124 7.22 43.05 3.99
N TRP A 125 5.96 42.85 4.40
CA TRP A 125 5.51 43.01 5.78
C TRP A 125 6.32 42.16 6.77
N MET A 126 6.71 40.94 6.36
CA MET A 126 7.44 40.01 7.22
C MET A 126 8.81 40.54 7.62
N GLU A 127 9.48 41.39 6.84
CA GLU A 127 10.76 41.95 7.31
C GLU A 127 10.58 42.91 8.50
N ASN A 128 9.44 43.61 8.54
CA ASN A 128 9.24 44.77 9.41
C ASN A 128 8.21 44.55 10.54
N VAL A 129 7.42 43.47 10.49
CA VAL A 129 6.50 43.11 11.57
C VAL A 129 7.27 42.82 12.86
N SER A 130 6.72 43.24 13.99
CA SER A 130 7.38 43.05 15.28
C SER A 130 7.44 41.56 15.67
N ARG A 131 8.33 41.17 16.59
CA ARG A 131 8.55 39.76 16.96
C ARG A 131 8.18 39.51 18.42
N LYS A 132 7.18 38.65 18.65
CA LYS A 132 6.64 38.32 19.98
C LYS A 132 6.43 36.82 20.20
N GLY A 133 6.79 35.98 19.23
CA GLY A 133 6.73 34.54 19.34
C GLY A 133 7.59 33.96 20.47
N THR A 134 7.18 32.81 20.98
CA THR A 134 7.82 32.09 22.09
C THR A 134 7.89 30.59 21.81
N SER A 135 9.00 29.94 22.17
CA SER A 135 9.11 28.47 22.18
C SER A 135 9.34 27.96 23.60
N LEU A 136 8.26 27.49 24.24
CA LEU A 136 8.17 27.28 25.68
C LEU A 136 9.07 26.16 26.22
N TRP A 137 9.29 25.11 25.43
CA TRP A 137 10.04 23.92 25.87
C TRP A 137 11.38 23.76 25.18
N ALA A 138 11.84 24.76 24.41
CA ALA A 138 13.21 24.78 23.93
C ALA A 138 14.19 24.86 25.10
N ASP A 139 15.38 24.22 24.97
CA ASP A 139 16.42 24.19 26.02
C ASP A 139 16.84 25.59 26.52
N ASN A 140 16.57 26.64 25.73
CA ASN A 140 16.81 28.05 26.04
C ASN A 140 15.55 28.90 25.79
N ALA A 141 14.39 28.47 26.29
CA ALA A 141 13.08 29.06 25.99
C ALA A 141 13.05 30.61 26.05
N ASP A 142 13.60 31.21 27.10
CA ASP A 142 13.62 32.67 27.31
C ASP A 142 14.46 33.45 26.28
N THR A 143 15.37 32.77 25.59
CA THR A 143 16.29 33.39 24.60
C THR A 143 16.19 32.74 23.22
N TYR A 144 15.22 31.85 23.00
CA TYR A 144 15.06 31.17 21.72
C TYR A 144 14.51 32.14 20.68
N VAL A 145 15.30 32.46 19.67
CA VAL A 145 14.92 33.37 18.59
C VAL A 145 14.10 32.59 17.56
N ILE A 146 12.86 32.98 17.24
CA ILE A 146 12.03 32.26 16.26
C ILE A 146 12.24 32.79 14.85
N PHE A 147 12.22 34.11 14.69
CA PHE A 147 12.47 34.77 13.42
C PHE A 147 13.92 35.23 13.33
N ARG A 148 14.62 34.82 12.27
CA ARG A 148 16.05 35.05 12.09
C ARG A 148 16.29 35.71 10.74
N ASN A 149 16.57 37.01 10.73
CA ASN A 149 17.03 37.69 9.52
C ASN A 149 18.51 37.40 9.31
N VAL A 150 18.88 36.80 8.18
CA VAL A 150 20.29 36.41 7.91
C VAL A 150 21.27 37.59 7.98
N LYS A 151 20.82 38.83 7.74
CA LYS A 151 21.67 40.02 7.84
C LYS A 151 22.06 40.34 9.30
N ASP A 152 21.25 39.96 10.29
CA ASP A 152 21.59 40.09 11.71
C ASP A 152 22.70 39.11 12.13
N TYR A 153 22.88 38.04 11.36
CA TYR A 153 23.93 37.03 11.56
C TYR A 153 25.21 37.33 10.77
N GLY A 154 25.22 38.41 9.99
CA GLY A 154 26.40 38.92 9.30
C GLY A 154 26.32 38.91 7.78
N ALA A 155 25.28 38.31 7.20
CA ALA A 155 25.13 38.20 5.75
C ALA A 155 25.06 39.59 5.09
N LYS A 156 25.67 39.76 3.92
CA LYS A 156 25.69 41.02 3.18
C LYS A 156 24.66 41.06 2.07
N GLY A 157 24.41 39.94 1.40
CA GLY A 157 23.50 39.88 0.26
C GLY A 157 23.96 40.75 -0.92
N ASP A 158 25.27 40.92 -1.09
CA ASP A 158 25.89 41.82 -2.09
C ASP A 158 26.46 41.10 -3.33
N GLY A 159 26.33 39.77 -3.39
CA GLY A 159 26.85 38.91 -4.45
C GLY A 159 28.37 38.77 -4.46
N ARG A 160 29.06 39.23 -3.40
CA ARG A 160 30.53 39.27 -3.34
C ARG A 160 31.10 38.68 -2.07
N THR A 161 30.51 39.02 -0.93
CA THR A 161 30.88 38.44 0.36
C THR A 161 30.33 37.03 0.42
N ASP A 162 31.14 36.07 0.88
CA ASP A 162 30.63 34.72 1.11
C ASP A 162 29.71 34.73 2.35
N ASP A 163 28.42 34.53 2.11
CA ASP A 163 27.37 34.59 3.12
C ASP A 163 27.07 33.22 3.74
N THR A 164 27.78 32.16 3.34
CA THR A 164 27.51 30.77 3.77
C THR A 164 27.54 30.63 5.28
N ALA A 165 28.59 31.15 5.92
CA ALA A 165 28.76 31.07 7.37
C ALA A 165 27.68 31.86 8.14
N ALA A 166 27.26 33.01 7.62
CA ALA A 166 26.22 33.82 8.24
C ALA A 166 24.84 33.14 8.15
N ILE A 167 24.53 32.54 7.01
CA ILE A 167 23.26 31.81 6.82
C ILE A 167 23.26 30.54 7.69
N LEU A 168 24.34 29.76 7.72
CA LEU A 168 24.46 28.59 8.60
C LEU A 168 24.34 28.96 10.08
N LYS A 169 24.88 30.11 10.48
CA LYS A 169 24.72 30.63 11.84
C LYS A 169 23.26 30.96 12.16
N ALA A 170 22.54 31.58 11.24
CA ALA A 170 21.09 31.79 11.37
C ALA A 170 20.34 30.45 11.44
N MET A 171 20.68 29.48 10.60
CA MET A 171 20.03 28.16 10.59
C MET A 171 20.19 27.41 11.92
N GLY A 172 21.36 27.51 12.58
CA GLY A 172 21.70 26.74 13.79
C GLY A 172 21.42 27.44 15.13
N ASP A 173 21.12 28.74 15.14
CA ASP A 173 20.97 29.50 16.38
C ASP A 173 19.81 29.00 17.26
N GLY A 174 20.09 28.85 18.56
CA GLY A 174 19.19 28.24 19.54
C GLY A 174 19.33 26.73 19.73
N ASN A 175 20.47 26.13 19.35
CA ASN A 175 20.75 24.69 19.47
C ASN A 175 19.64 23.82 18.85
N ARG A 176 19.38 24.08 17.56
CA ARG A 176 18.28 23.48 16.79
C ARG A 176 18.49 22.00 16.48
N CYS A 177 17.45 21.40 15.90
CA CYS A 177 17.42 19.98 15.57
C CYS A 177 18.25 19.67 14.33
N GLY A 178 19.58 19.54 14.49
CA GLY A 178 20.52 19.09 13.45
C GLY A 178 20.95 17.64 13.67
N VAL A 179 22.25 17.37 13.47
CA VAL A 179 22.86 16.03 13.64
C VAL A 179 22.44 15.33 14.94
N GLY A 180 21.92 14.11 14.82
CA GLY A 180 21.56 13.24 15.94
C GLY A 180 20.26 13.59 16.68
N CYS A 181 19.47 14.56 16.18
CA CYS A 181 18.21 14.97 16.81
C CYS A 181 16.99 14.14 16.35
N ASN A 182 17.02 13.50 15.18
CA ASN A 182 15.95 12.72 14.54
C ASN A 182 14.60 13.44 14.29
N GLY A 183 14.25 14.49 15.02
CA GLY A 183 13.05 15.32 14.84
C GLY A 183 12.78 16.23 16.05
N SER A 184 11.98 17.29 15.89
CA SER A 184 11.64 18.19 17.01
C SER A 184 10.31 18.91 16.84
N THR A 185 9.55 19.06 17.92
CA THR A 185 8.28 19.79 17.96
C THR A 185 8.37 21.14 18.69
N ILE A 186 9.57 21.51 19.14
CA ILE A 186 9.84 22.65 20.04
C ILE A 186 10.96 23.56 19.52
N LYS A 187 11.52 23.28 18.34
CA LYS A 187 12.67 24.02 17.77
C LYS A 187 12.37 24.59 16.37
N ASN A 188 11.13 25.00 16.16
CA ASN A 188 10.67 25.61 14.91
C ASN A 188 11.26 27.02 14.71
N ALA A 189 11.47 27.39 13.46
CA ALA A 189 12.20 28.59 13.08
C ALA A 189 11.73 29.17 11.74
N ILE A 190 11.71 30.49 11.64
CA ILE A 190 11.75 31.20 10.36
C ILE A 190 13.17 31.72 10.15
N VAL A 191 13.77 31.37 9.01
CA VAL A 191 15.02 31.97 8.53
C VAL A 191 14.68 32.82 7.32
N TYR A 192 14.80 34.13 7.48
CA TYR A 192 14.38 35.13 6.51
C TYR A 192 15.56 35.66 5.71
N LEU A 193 15.43 35.67 4.38
CA LEU A 193 16.36 36.29 3.44
C LEU A 193 15.77 37.59 2.89
N PRO A 194 16.23 38.76 3.34
CA PRO A 194 15.89 40.02 2.70
C PRO A 194 16.32 40.03 1.23
N ALA A 195 15.76 40.95 0.43
CA ALA A 195 16.25 41.21 -0.91
C ALA A 195 17.78 41.35 -0.97
N GLY A 196 18.39 40.68 -1.95
CA GLY A 196 19.84 40.61 -2.12
C GLY A 196 20.31 39.40 -2.92
N GLN A 197 21.62 39.36 -3.18
CA GLN A 197 22.28 38.21 -3.78
C GLN A 197 23.28 37.63 -2.76
N TYR A 198 23.05 36.42 -2.29
CA TYR A 198 23.84 35.76 -1.25
C TYR A 198 24.79 34.77 -1.91
N LEU A 199 26.08 35.12 -2.00
CA LEU A 199 27.10 34.23 -2.57
C LEU A 199 27.44 33.14 -1.56
N VAL A 200 27.42 31.87 -1.99
CA VAL A 200 27.68 30.72 -1.12
C VAL A 200 28.69 29.75 -1.74
N SER A 201 29.55 29.17 -0.93
CA SER A 201 30.64 28.28 -1.37
C SER A 201 30.53 26.84 -0.86
N THR A 202 29.61 26.55 0.07
CA THR A 202 29.28 25.19 0.50
C THR A 202 27.77 25.05 0.78
N SER A 203 27.30 23.80 0.92
CA SER A 203 25.88 23.49 1.17
C SER A 203 25.34 24.13 2.45
N ILE A 204 24.11 24.64 2.38
CA ILE A 204 23.32 25.13 3.52
C ILE A 204 22.32 24.04 3.93
N ALA A 205 22.46 23.53 5.16
CA ALA A 205 21.50 22.58 5.72
C ALA A 205 20.23 23.30 6.18
N VAL A 206 19.08 22.92 5.60
CA VAL A 206 17.75 23.38 6.00
C VAL A 206 17.21 22.43 7.08
N LEU A 207 17.45 22.80 8.35
CA LEU A 207 17.16 21.93 9.50
C LEU A 207 15.66 21.59 9.63
N PHE A 208 15.35 20.55 10.39
CA PHE A 208 13.99 20.20 10.79
C PHE A 208 13.23 21.38 11.43
N GLY A 209 11.96 21.57 11.08
CA GLY A 209 11.13 22.66 11.63
C GLY A 209 11.54 24.05 11.11
N THR A 210 12.11 24.15 9.90
CA THR A 210 12.55 25.44 9.33
C THR A 210 11.62 25.91 8.22
N GLN A 211 11.16 27.15 8.30
CA GLN A 211 10.63 27.91 7.18
C GLN A 211 11.73 28.83 6.65
N LEU A 212 12.27 28.53 5.48
CA LEU A 212 13.19 29.37 4.73
C LEU A 212 12.38 30.31 3.83
N ILE A 213 12.34 31.59 4.15
CA ILE A 213 11.46 32.56 3.49
C ILE A 213 12.30 33.71 2.96
N GLY A 214 12.31 33.91 1.64
CA GLY A 214 12.82 35.13 1.06
C GLY A 214 11.78 36.25 0.99
N ASP A 215 12.27 37.46 0.72
CA ASP A 215 11.45 38.62 0.41
C ASP A 215 10.58 38.36 -0.84
N ALA A 216 9.26 38.39 -0.69
CA ALA A 216 8.35 38.15 -1.79
C ALA A 216 8.23 39.34 -2.77
N THR A 217 8.66 40.55 -2.38
CA THR A 217 8.58 41.78 -3.18
C THR A 217 9.82 42.04 -4.05
N ASP A 218 10.98 41.48 -3.66
CA ASP A 218 12.21 41.40 -4.47
C ASP A 218 12.96 40.11 -4.11
N ILE A 219 12.59 39.03 -4.81
CA ILE A 219 13.00 37.65 -4.53
C ILE A 219 14.54 37.54 -4.46
N PRO A 220 15.12 37.18 -3.29
CA PRO A 220 16.56 37.02 -3.13
C PRO A 220 17.13 35.86 -3.94
N THR A 221 18.39 36.00 -4.34
CA THR A 221 19.14 34.95 -5.05
C THR A 221 20.21 34.36 -4.14
N ILE A 222 20.19 33.06 -3.91
CA ILE A 222 21.29 32.28 -3.36
C ILE A 222 22.14 31.83 -4.55
N LYS A 223 23.34 32.40 -4.70
CA LYS A 223 24.23 32.18 -5.83
C LYS A 223 25.37 31.28 -5.40
N ALA A 224 25.46 30.07 -5.96
CA ALA A 224 26.62 29.22 -5.74
C ALA A 224 27.84 29.78 -6.47
N ALA A 225 28.96 29.93 -5.76
CA ALA A 225 30.22 30.38 -6.31
C ALA A 225 30.82 29.34 -7.26
N ALA A 226 31.74 29.76 -8.14
CA ALA A 226 32.52 28.82 -8.95
C ALA A 226 33.39 27.88 -8.11
N SER A 227 33.73 28.30 -6.89
CA SER A 227 34.43 27.50 -5.88
C SER A 227 33.52 26.57 -5.07
N PHE A 228 32.22 26.48 -5.39
CA PHE A 228 31.26 25.73 -4.60
C PHE A 228 31.63 24.24 -4.47
N VAL A 229 31.59 23.73 -3.24
CA VAL A 229 31.80 22.31 -2.93
C VAL A 229 30.58 21.77 -2.18
N GLY A 230 29.88 20.81 -2.77
CA GLY A 230 28.70 20.17 -2.18
C GLY A 230 27.90 19.34 -3.17
N LEU A 231 26.85 18.65 -2.70
CA LEU A 231 25.86 17.98 -3.54
C LEU A 231 24.77 18.96 -3.98
N GLY A 232 24.06 19.55 -3.01
CA GLY A 232 23.03 20.58 -3.21
C GLY A 232 23.39 21.89 -2.53
N VAL A 233 23.02 23.04 -3.11
CA VAL A 233 23.20 24.35 -2.44
C VAL A 233 22.36 24.42 -1.18
N LEU A 234 21.10 24.03 -1.27
CA LEU A 234 20.24 23.75 -0.12
C LEU A 234 20.12 22.24 0.06
N SER A 235 20.16 21.77 1.31
CA SER A 235 20.02 20.36 1.66
C SER A 235 19.03 20.21 2.79
N THR A 236 17.89 19.55 2.57
CA THR A 236 16.90 19.29 3.63
C THR A 236 17.34 18.14 4.53
N ASP A 237 18.03 17.15 3.99
CA ASP A 237 18.69 16.10 4.75
C ASP A 237 20.17 16.03 4.41
N VAL A 238 21.03 15.70 5.37
CA VAL A 238 22.48 15.74 5.20
C VAL A 238 23.08 14.37 5.44
N TYR A 239 23.80 13.87 4.45
CA TYR A 239 24.58 12.64 4.57
C TYR A 239 25.76 12.78 5.52
N VAL A 240 25.92 11.81 6.40
CA VAL A 240 26.97 11.75 7.44
C VAL A 240 28.21 10.99 6.94
N GLY A 241 28.04 9.98 6.08
CA GLY A 241 29.13 9.29 5.39
C GLY A 241 30.01 8.38 6.27
N ASP A 242 29.51 7.94 7.44
CA ASP A 242 30.25 7.17 8.44
C ASP A 242 29.80 5.71 8.61
N GLY A 243 28.88 5.23 7.79
CA GLY A 243 28.45 3.83 7.84
C GLY A 243 27.12 3.59 7.16
N ALA A 244 26.65 2.34 7.24
CA ALA A 244 25.30 2.00 6.85
C ALA A 244 24.34 2.16 8.04
N SER A 245 23.19 2.80 7.85
CA SER A 245 22.06 2.84 8.78
C SER A 245 21.43 1.45 8.95
N ALA A 246 20.45 1.32 9.86
CA ALA A 246 19.78 0.06 10.15
C ALA A 246 19.06 -0.57 8.94
N ASP A 247 18.69 0.26 7.95
CA ASP A 247 18.10 -0.14 6.67
C ASP A 247 19.15 -0.35 5.54
N GLY A 248 20.45 -0.31 5.88
CA GLY A 248 21.56 -0.56 4.95
C GLY A 248 21.99 0.64 4.10
N LYS A 249 21.44 1.84 4.32
CA LYS A 249 21.70 3.07 3.54
C LYS A 249 22.74 3.97 4.20
N ASP A 250 23.13 5.08 3.57
CA ASP A 250 24.08 6.01 4.19
C ASP A 250 23.40 6.67 5.39
N ASN A 251 24.14 6.88 6.48
CA ASN A 251 23.59 7.62 7.61
C ASN A 251 23.25 9.05 7.18
N GLU A 252 22.03 9.49 7.50
CA GLU A 252 21.48 10.82 7.25
C GLU A 252 21.23 11.55 8.58
N TRP A 253 20.89 12.84 8.55
CA TRP A 253 20.56 13.58 9.79
C TRP A 253 19.17 13.23 10.29
N TYR A 254 18.25 12.91 9.38
CA TYR A 254 16.89 12.52 9.69
C TYR A 254 16.54 11.22 8.98
N ILE A 255 15.48 10.56 9.45
CA ILE A 255 14.88 9.47 8.70
C ILE A 255 14.00 10.12 7.64
N ASN A 256 14.23 9.84 6.36
CA ASN A 256 13.55 10.49 5.25
C ASN A 256 12.00 10.45 5.34
N THR A 257 11.39 9.32 5.76
CA THR A 257 9.93 9.19 5.97
C THR A 257 9.40 9.96 7.19
N ALA A 258 10.28 10.45 8.06
CA ALA A 258 9.95 11.26 9.22
C ALA A 258 10.47 12.70 9.13
N SER A 259 10.91 13.13 7.94
CA SER A 259 11.56 14.42 7.68
C SER A 259 10.54 15.55 7.46
N PHE A 260 9.68 15.78 8.46
CA PHE A 260 8.52 16.68 8.43
C PHE A 260 8.85 18.18 8.63
N TYR A 261 7.84 19.05 8.50
CA TYR A 261 7.83 20.46 8.92
C TYR A 261 8.94 21.32 8.30
N ARG A 262 8.86 21.57 6.99
CA ARG A 262 9.76 22.46 6.26
C ARG A 262 9.01 23.32 5.25
N GLN A 263 9.43 24.57 5.11
CA GLN A 263 8.98 25.41 4.01
C GLN A 263 10.18 26.04 3.32
N ILE A 264 10.16 26.13 1.99
CA ILE A 264 11.10 26.94 1.22
C ILE A 264 10.28 27.81 0.28
N ARG A 265 10.34 29.14 0.44
CA ARG A 265 9.58 30.04 -0.43
C ARG A 265 10.28 31.34 -0.74
N ASN A 266 9.96 31.90 -1.92
CA ASN A 266 10.49 33.17 -2.43
C ASN A 266 12.01 33.19 -2.53
N VAL A 267 12.61 32.20 -3.17
CA VAL A 267 14.07 32.19 -3.36
C VAL A 267 14.43 31.77 -4.77
N LYS A 268 15.50 32.38 -5.30
CA LYS A 268 16.19 31.86 -6.49
C LYS A 268 17.44 31.14 -6.04
N VAL A 269 17.70 29.95 -6.56
CA VAL A 269 18.93 29.21 -6.32
C VAL A 269 19.64 29.03 -7.65
N ASP A 270 20.76 29.74 -7.80
CA ASP A 270 21.51 29.82 -9.05
C ASP A 270 22.84 29.07 -8.91
N ILE A 271 22.99 28.00 -9.69
CA ILE A 271 24.18 27.14 -9.73
C ILE A 271 24.99 27.27 -11.01
N THR A 272 24.70 28.25 -11.89
CA THR A 272 25.30 28.33 -13.23
C THR A 272 26.82 28.49 -13.21
N ASP A 273 27.37 29.04 -12.12
CA ASP A 273 28.81 29.33 -11.99
C ASP A 273 29.59 28.12 -11.46
N THR A 274 28.91 27.12 -10.87
CA THR A 274 29.55 25.89 -10.39
C THR A 274 30.18 25.10 -11.54
N ASP A 275 31.11 24.19 -11.22
CA ASP A 275 31.72 23.34 -12.25
C ASP A 275 30.64 22.57 -13.03
N PRO A 276 30.57 22.74 -14.37
CA PRO A 276 29.50 22.18 -15.19
C PRO A 276 29.50 20.65 -15.23
N ASN A 277 30.53 19.98 -14.71
CA ASN A 277 30.65 18.53 -14.67
C ASN A 277 30.58 17.98 -13.23
N ALA A 278 30.43 18.81 -12.21
CA ALA A 278 30.40 18.39 -10.81
C ALA A 278 29.09 17.79 -10.31
N ALA A 279 28.07 17.77 -11.17
CA ALA A 279 26.77 17.19 -10.88
C ALA A 279 26.11 17.78 -9.62
N VAL A 280 26.30 19.09 -9.42
CA VAL A 280 25.69 19.88 -8.35
C VAL A 280 24.20 20.08 -8.65
N CYS A 281 23.36 19.96 -7.63
CA CYS A 281 21.97 20.38 -7.69
C CYS A 281 21.75 21.72 -6.97
N ALA A 282 20.70 22.45 -7.35
CA ALA A 282 20.31 23.65 -6.62
C ALA A 282 19.74 23.25 -5.24
N ILE A 283 18.89 22.22 -5.19
CA ILE A 283 18.33 21.69 -3.94
C ILE A 283 18.45 20.16 -3.90
N HIS A 284 19.00 19.64 -2.80
CA HIS A 284 18.81 18.26 -2.35
C HIS A 284 17.59 18.25 -1.40
N TYR A 285 16.49 17.65 -1.85
CA TYR A 285 15.14 17.86 -1.31
C TYR A 285 14.47 16.57 -0.80
N GLN A 286 15.16 15.84 0.07
CA GLN A 286 14.66 14.64 0.73
C GLN A 286 13.75 15.03 1.92
N ILE A 287 12.44 14.79 1.80
CA ILE A 287 11.40 15.30 2.73
C ILE A 287 10.22 14.34 2.94
N ALA A 288 9.40 14.62 3.96
CA ALA A 288 8.12 13.94 4.24
C ALA A 288 6.92 14.90 4.28
N GLN A 289 5.79 14.49 4.87
CA GLN A 289 4.56 15.29 5.05
C GLN A 289 4.79 16.62 5.79
N ALA A 290 3.82 17.54 5.69
CA ALA A 290 3.89 18.89 6.24
C ALA A 290 5.13 19.67 5.75
N THR A 291 5.49 19.46 4.48
CA THR A 291 6.53 20.22 3.79
C THR A 291 5.98 20.86 2.54
N SER A 292 6.46 22.08 2.25
CA SER A 292 6.07 22.80 1.05
C SER A 292 7.20 23.63 0.44
N ILE A 293 7.18 23.74 -0.88
CA ILE A 293 8.03 24.66 -1.63
C ILE A 293 7.17 25.51 -2.57
N GLN A 294 7.39 26.83 -2.55
CA GLN A 294 6.56 27.78 -3.31
C GLN A 294 7.31 29.00 -3.83
N ASN A 295 7.03 29.42 -5.06
CA ASN A 295 7.61 30.62 -5.67
C ASN A 295 9.15 30.56 -5.63
N VAL A 296 9.69 29.48 -6.19
CA VAL A 296 11.13 29.17 -6.21
C VAL A 296 11.63 29.02 -7.64
N GLU A 297 12.79 29.61 -7.93
CA GLU A 297 13.47 29.47 -9.22
C GLU A 297 14.79 28.73 -9.06
N LEU A 298 14.95 27.59 -9.73
CA LEU A 298 16.16 26.77 -9.73
C LEU A 298 16.87 26.90 -11.08
N ILE A 299 18.07 27.50 -11.07
CA ILE A 299 18.74 27.99 -12.27
C ILE A 299 20.07 27.23 -12.46
N ALA A 300 20.14 26.47 -13.55
CA ALA A 300 21.29 25.70 -13.98
C ALA A 300 21.62 25.99 -15.45
N LYS A 301 22.80 25.57 -15.92
CA LYS A 301 23.20 25.71 -17.33
C LYS A 301 22.83 24.46 -18.12
N SER A 302 22.09 24.61 -19.22
CA SER A 302 21.75 23.51 -20.15
C SER A 302 23.00 22.84 -20.75
N GLY A 303 22.91 21.56 -21.12
CA GLY A 303 24.04 20.80 -21.66
C GLY A 303 25.20 20.59 -20.68
N THR A 304 24.91 20.60 -19.37
CA THR A 304 25.88 20.34 -18.28
C THR A 304 25.36 19.22 -17.37
N THR A 305 26.11 18.78 -16.36
CA THR A 305 25.62 17.81 -15.37
C THR A 305 24.88 18.44 -14.19
N GLN A 306 24.75 19.77 -14.18
CA GLN A 306 24.01 20.51 -13.15
C GLN A 306 22.53 20.13 -13.15
N GLN A 307 21.88 20.22 -12.00
CA GLN A 307 20.47 19.83 -11.82
C GLN A 307 19.71 20.89 -11.03
N GLY A 308 18.41 21.03 -11.27
CA GLY A 308 17.56 21.87 -10.42
C GLY A 308 17.38 21.22 -9.06
N MET A 309 16.66 20.10 -8.99
CA MET A 309 16.34 19.40 -7.75
C MET A 309 16.72 17.92 -7.81
N PHE A 310 17.23 17.40 -6.70
CA PHE A 310 17.52 15.99 -6.47
C PHE A 310 16.79 15.51 -5.20
N SER A 311 15.89 14.52 -5.33
CA SER A 311 15.10 13.95 -4.23
C SER A 311 14.98 12.43 -4.36
N GLU A 312 16.00 11.71 -3.93
CA GLU A 312 16.14 10.26 -4.12
C GLU A 312 15.05 9.40 -3.46
N ASN A 313 14.47 9.85 -2.34
CA ASN A 313 13.43 9.17 -1.58
C ASN A 313 12.76 10.12 -0.58
N GLY A 314 11.78 9.63 0.18
CA GLY A 314 10.97 10.42 1.10
C GLY A 314 9.54 9.89 1.23
N SER A 315 8.67 10.65 1.90
CA SER A 315 7.22 10.41 1.98
C SER A 315 6.50 11.73 1.76
N GLY A 316 6.85 12.33 0.62
CA GLY A 316 6.87 13.77 0.43
C GLY A 316 5.51 14.46 0.34
N GLY A 317 5.59 15.79 0.35
CA GLY A 317 4.48 16.73 0.41
C GLY A 317 4.30 17.59 -0.84
N PHE A 318 3.91 18.86 -0.65
CA PHE A 318 3.32 19.69 -1.70
C PHE A 318 4.34 20.64 -2.35
N MET A 319 4.36 20.71 -3.68
CA MET A 319 5.14 21.70 -4.41
C MET A 319 4.23 22.54 -5.30
N SER A 320 4.41 23.85 -5.30
CA SER A 320 3.65 24.77 -6.14
C SER A 320 4.51 25.90 -6.67
N ASP A 321 4.27 26.39 -7.88
CA ASP A 321 4.92 27.60 -8.40
C ASP A 321 6.46 27.52 -8.36
N VAL A 322 7.01 26.46 -8.98
CA VAL A 322 8.46 26.25 -9.08
C VAL A 322 8.90 26.33 -10.55
N THR A 323 9.91 27.14 -10.81
CA THR A 323 10.51 27.30 -12.13
C THR A 323 11.89 26.67 -12.18
N PHE A 324 12.11 25.75 -13.12
CA PHE A 324 13.39 25.12 -13.42
C PHE A 324 13.93 25.68 -14.73
N THR A 325 15.16 26.17 -14.72
CA THR A 325 15.84 26.70 -15.92
C THR A 325 17.14 25.94 -16.15
N GLY A 326 17.27 25.31 -17.32
CA GLY A 326 18.48 24.59 -17.72
C GLY A 326 18.80 23.33 -16.89
N GLY A 327 20.03 22.85 -17.04
CA GLY A 327 20.54 21.64 -16.38
C GLY A 327 20.22 20.34 -17.12
N LYS A 328 20.89 19.26 -16.70
CA LYS A 328 20.63 17.89 -17.18
C LYS A 328 19.21 17.45 -16.84
N PHE A 329 18.82 17.73 -15.60
CA PHE A 329 17.49 17.47 -15.08
C PHE A 329 16.98 18.76 -14.44
N GLY A 330 15.76 19.18 -14.78
CA GLY A 330 15.05 20.16 -13.96
C GLY A 330 14.77 19.55 -12.60
N PHE A 331 14.03 18.44 -12.62
CA PHE A 331 13.67 17.65 -11.46
C PHE A 331 14.16 16.21 -11.60
N CYS A 332 14.83 15.68 -10.56
CA CYS A 332 15.30 14.31 -10.52
C CYS A 332 14.88 13.64 -9.20
N LYS A 333 14.03 12.60 -9.32
CA LYS A 333 13.66 11.58 -8.30
C LYS A 333 12.63 12.00 -7.22
N LEU A 334 11.88 11.01 -6.72
CA LEU A 334 10.70 10.98 -5.81
C LEU A 334 10.15 12.30 -5.22
N LEU A 335 8.85 12.52 -5.39
CA LEU A 335 7.95 13.39 -4.61
C LEU A 335 6.50 13.02 -4.93
N THR A 336 5.51 13.48 -4.16
CA THR A 336 4.12 12.98 -4.27
C THR A 336 3.16 13.93 -5.01
N ASN A 337 3.40 15.25 -4.98
CA ASN A 337 2.45 16.26 -5.47
C ASN A 337 3.08 17.54 -6.02
N SER A 338 2.67 17.95 -7.23
CA SER A 338 3.24 19.11 -7.94
C SER A 338 2.20 19.86 -8.76
N ASN A 339 1.98 21.15 -8.44
CA ASN A 339 1.15 22.06 -9.24
C ASN A 339 1.93 23.28 -9.74
N LEU A 340 1.50 23.93 -10.81
CA LEU A 340 2.09 25.19 -11.30
C LEU A 340 3.61 25.08 -11.53
N MET A 341 4.05 24.05 -12.27
CA MET A 341 5.47 23.81 -12.53
C MET A 341 5.88 24.34 -13.89
N THR A 342 7.05 24.98 -13.97
CA THR A 342 7.59 25.47 -15.25
C THR A 342 9.00 24.96 -15.48
N PHE A 343 9.26 24.33 -16.63
CA PHE A 343 10.58 23.85 -17.04
C PHE A 343 11.00 24.55 -18.34
N LYS A 344 12.20 25.14 -18.35
CA LYS A 344 12.73 25.91 -19.49
C LYS A 344 14.13 25.45 -19.84
N GLY A 345 14.30 24.87 -21.03
CA GLY A 345 15.63 24.55 -21.55
C GLY A 345 16.38 23.44 -20.79
N CYS A 346 15.68 22.60 -20.03
CA CYS A 346 16.25 21.42 -19.38
C CYS A 346 16.51 20.33 -20.44
N ASP A 347 17.60 19.56 -20.34
CA ASP A 347 17.81 18.43 -21.25
C ASP A 347 16.66 17.42 -21.08
N THR A 348 16.40 17.00 -19.83
CA THR A 348 15.19 16.31 -19.38
C THR A 348 14.50 17.18 -18.33
N ALA A 349 13.22 17.50 -18.51
CA ALA A 349 12.48 18.31 -17.53
C ALA A 349 12.30 17.56 -16.21
N VAL A 350 11.76 16.34 -16.27
CA VAL A 350 11.48 15.48 -15.12
C VAL A 350 12.03 14.07 -15.35
N GLN A 351 12.86 13.59 -14.43
CA GLN A 351 13.28 12.20 -14.36
C GLN A 351 12.71 11.56 -13.09
N ILE A 352 11.81 10.59 -13.28
CA ILE A 352 11.33 9.71 -12.21
C ILE A 352 12.08 8.40 -12.33
N ILE A 353 12.53 7.84 -11.21
CA ILE A 353 13.34 6.61 -11.17
C ILE A 353 12.66 5.47 -10.40
N TRP A 354 11.76 5.83 -9.49
CA TRP A 354 10.91 4.95 -8.70
C TRP A 354 9.87 5.86 -8.05
N ASP A 355 8.65 5.38 -7.95
CA ASP A 355 7.53 5.95 -7.21
C ASP A 355 6.39 4.94 -7.24
N TRP A 356 5.41 5.10 -6.36
CA TRP A 356 4.13 4.41 -6.42
C TRP A 356 3.13 5.22 -7.27
N SER A 357 2.99 6.52 -6.99
CA SER A 357 2.07 7.41 -7.72
C SER A 357 2.46 8.87 -7.66
N TRP A 358 2.30 9.55 -8.78
CA TRP A 358 2.46 10.99 -8.84
C TRP A 358 1.36 11.67 -9.65
N THR A 359 0.80 12.73 -9.08
CA THR A 359 -0.02 13.72 -9.79
C THR A 359 0.77 14.98 -10.13
N TRP A 360 0.84 15.29 -11.43
CA TRP A 360 1.39 16.52 -11.99
C TRP A 360 0.26 17.33 -12.60
N LYS A 361 0.01 18.52 -12.06
CA LYS A 361 -1.04 19.41 -12.56
C LYS A 361 -0.48 20.76 -12.98
N SER A 362 -1.00 21.30 -14.08
CA SER A 362 -0.68 22.66 -14.51
C SER A 362 0.82 22.88 -14.71
N VAL A 363 1.42 21.97 -15.51
CA VAL A 363 2.83 21.98 -15.86
C VAL A 363 3.04 22.63 -17.23
N THR A 364 4.11 23.41 -17.38
CA THR A 364 4.57 23.92 -18.67
C THR A 364 6.02 23.50 -18.90
N ILE A 365 6.29 22.81 -20.00
CA ILE A 365 7.64 22.39 -20.39
C ILE A 365 7.98 23.05 -21.72
N THR A 366 9.15 23.69 -21.82
CA THR A 366 9.57 24.42 -23.02
C THR A 366 11.04 24.17 -23.35
N ASP A 367 11.33 23.89 -24.62
CA ASP A 367 12.69 23.71 -25.16
C ASP A 367 13.48 22.57 -24.48
N SER A 368 12.85 21.41 -24.30
CA SER A 368 13.45 20.22 -23.67
C SER A 368 13.55 19.05 -24.62
N SER A 369 14.58 18.20 -24.51
CA SER A 369 14.64 16.97 -25.29
C SER A 369 13.61 15.96 -24.79
N VAL A 370 13.48 15.81 -23.47
CA VAL A 370 12.48 14.94 -22.86
C VAL A 370 11.68 15.71 -21.81
N GLY A 371 10.35 15.57 -21.84
CA GLY A 371 9.48 16.06 -20.79
C GLY A 371 9.58 15.20 -19.54
N PHE A 372 8.88 14.08 -19.51
CA PHE A 372 8.92 13.08 -18.44
C PHE A 372 9.67 11.84 -18.90
N MET A 373 10.77 11.52 -18.22
CA MET A 373 11.50 10.26 -18.38
C MET A 373 11.14 9.32 -17.22
N LEU A 374 10.43 8.25 -17.54
CA LEU A 374 10.01 7.19 -16.63
C LEU A 374 10.75 5.89 -16.99
N ASP A 375 12.06 5.88 -16.75
CA ASP A 375 12.95 4.82 -17.19
C ASP A 375 13.23 3.78 -16.07
N PRO A 376 12.74 2.52 -16.20
CA PRO A 376 13.00 1.46 -15.23
C PRO A 376 14.43 0.87 -15.32
N SER A 377 15.15 1.15 -16.41
CA SER A 377 16.46 0.55 -16.72
C SER A 377 17.62 1.11 -15.89
N ALA A 378 17.41 2.24 -15.22
CA ALA A 378 18.42 2.84 -14.34
C ALA A 378 18.80 1.90 -13.18
N GLU A 379 17.87 1.06 -12.71
CA GLU A 379 18.03 0.34 -11.44
C GLU A 379 17.21 -0.97 -11.31
N SER A 380 16.69 -1.53 -12.42
CA SER A 380 15.91 -2.79 -12.46
C SER A 380 14.66 -2.79 -11.56
N SER A 381 13.97 -1.65 -11.45
CA SER A 381 12.73 -1.52 -10.68
C SER A 381 11.72 -0.65 -11.41
N PRO A 382 10.42 -1.00 -11.39
CA PRO A 382 9.43 -0.36 -12.24
C PRO A 382 8.82 0.88 -11.58
N ILE A 383 8.46 1.87 -12.39
CA ILE A 383 7.78 3.09 -11.91
C ILE A 383 6.29 2.83 -11.86
N GLY A 384 5.66 3.22 -10.75
CA GLY A 384 4.33 2.72 -10.49
C GLY A 384 3.23 3.35 -11.33
N SER A 385 3.01 4.64 -11.16
CA SER A 385 2.03 5.38 -11.95
C SER A 385 2.33 6.86 -12.05
N ILE A 386 1.79 7.50 -13.08
CA ILE A 386 1.82 8.95 -13.25
C ILE A 386 0.49 9.46 -13.84
N LEU A 387 0.03 10.59 -13.32
CA LEU A 387 -1.03 11.40 -13.89
C LEU A 387 -0.47 12.76 -14.29
N VAL A 388 -0.67 13.17 -15.54
CA VAL A 388 -0.27 14.47 -16.07
C VAL A 388 -1.52 15.22 -16.54
N MET A 389 -1.85 16.30 -15.84
CA MET A 389 -3.08 17.06 -16.02
C MET A 389 -2.83 18.53 -16.33
N ASP A 390 -3.71 19.15 -17.13
CA ASP A 390 -3.71 20.59 -17.43
C ASP A 390 -2.34 21.10 -17.92
N THR A 391 -1.65 20.32 -18.75
CA THR A 391 -0.21 20.50 -19.04
C THR A 391 0.06 20.92 -20.48
N VAL A 392 1.04 21.79 -20.69
CA VAL A 392 1.49 22.24 -22.03
C VAL A 392 2.95 21.86 -22.27
N PHE A 393 3.22 21.20 -23.39
CA PHE A 393 4.57 20.93 -23.88
C PHE A 393 4.85 21.78 -25.13
N ASN A 394 5.91 22.57 -25.11
CA ASN A 394 6.33 23.46 -26.19
C ASN A 394 7.72 23.08 -26.69
N ASN A 395 7.85 22.73 -27.98
CA ASN A 395 9.12 22.38 -28.59
C ASN A 395 9.86 21.29 -27.78
N VAL A 396 9.22 20.12 -27.66
CA VAL A 396 9.74 18.97 -26.91
C VAL A 396 9.83 17.76 -27.83
N GLU A 397 10.99 17.11 -27.92
CA GLU A 397 11.14 15.94 -28.81
C GLU A 397 10.27 14.76 -28.32
N LYS A 398 10.40 14.37 -27.04
CA LYS A 398 9.60 13.32 -26.41
C LYS A 398 8.90 13.84 -25.16
N ALA A 399 7.58 13.98 -25.19
CA ALA A 399 6.84 14.49 -24.04
C ALA A 399 6.87 13.51 -22.87
N ILE A 400 6.60 12.22 -23.10
CA ILE A 400 6.62 11.18 -22.07
C ILE A 400 7.30 9.92 -22.61
N VAL A 401 8.26 9.40 -21.84
CA VAL A 401 8.98 8.15 -22.12
C VAL A 401 8.73 7.18 -20.97
N ILE A 402 8.25 5.97 -21.27
CA ILE A 402 7.92 4.92 -20.30
C ILE A 402 8.70 3.62 -20.56
N GLY A 403 8.68 2.66 -19.63
CA GLY A 403 9.04 1.28 -19.94
C GLY A 403 7.99 0.62 -20.85
N PRO A 404 8.31 -0.48 -21.55
CA PRO A 404 7.35 -1.19 -22.40
C PRO A 404 6.11 -1.63 -21.61
N ALA A 405 4.92 -1.31 -22.13
CA ALA A 405 3.65 -1.61 -21.47
C ALA A 405 3.18 -3.05 -21.69
N SER A 406 2.52 -3.62 -20.68
CA SER A 406 1.89 -4.94 -20.73
C SER A 406 0.62 -4.99 -19.89
N GLU A 407 -0.43 -5.61 -20.43
CA GLU A 407 -1.69 -5.85 -19.72
C GLU A 407 -1.56 -6.85 -18.56
N ALA A 408 -0.57 -7.74 -18.63
CA ALA A 408 -0.41 -8.78 -17.63
C ALA A 408 -0.01 -8.16 -16.27
N PRO A 409 -0.63 -8.59 -15.15
CA PRO A 409 -0.21 -8.18 -13.82
C PRO A 409 1.25 -8.54 -13.55
N ASN A 410 1.87 -7.81 -12.62
CA ASN A 410 3.23 -8.00 -12.14
C ASN A 410 4.31 -7.86 -13.24
N THR A 411 4.06 -7.00 -14.23
CA THR A 411 5.00 -6.73 -15.33
C THR A 411 5.81 -5.46 -15.11
N GLY A 412 5.47 -4.65 -14.11
CA GLY A 412 6.10 -3.36 -13.89
C GLY A 412 5.69 -2.28 -14.89
N THR A 413 4.54 -2.46 -15.55
CA THR A 413 3.99 -1.42 -16.42
C THR A 413 3.66 -0.17 -15.62
N THR A 414 4.13 0.99 -16.08
CA THR A 414 3.76 2.28 -15.51
C THR A 414 2.36 2.67 -15.95
N GLY A 415 1.41 2.72 -15.01
CA GLY A 415 0.07 3.23 -15.29
C GLY A 415 0.11 4.72 -15.61
N LEU A 416 -0.47 5.12 -16.75
CA LEU A 416 -0.38 6.49 -17.27
C LEU A 416 -1.77 7.06 -17.54
N VAL A 417 -2.03 8.25 -17.00
CA VAL A 417 -3.23 9.04 -17.32
C VAL A 417 -2.81 10.44 -17.76
N LEU A 418 -3.21 10.84 -18.96
CA LEU A 418 -3.12 12.23 -19.45
C LEU A 418 -4.51 12.83 -19.44
N ASP A 419 -4.65 14.05 -18.93
CA ASP A 419 -5.92 14.76 -18.90
C ASP A 419 -5.71 16.24 -19.25
N ASN A 420 -6.36 16.72 -20.29
CA ASN A 420 -6.25 18.11 -20.73
C ASN A 420 -4.79 18.54 -20.98
N VAL A 421 -4.13 17.88 -21.94
CA VAL A 421 -2.73 18.12 -22.30
C VAL A 421 -2.65 18.71 -23.71
N GLN A 422 -1.78 19.70 -23.90
CA GLN A 422 -1.50 20.32 -25.19
C GLN A 422 -0.04 20.06 -25.61
N PHE A 423 0.14 19.53 -26.82
CA PHE A 423 1.42 19.33 -27.47
C PHE A 423 1.63 20.35 -28.58
N ASN A 424 2.55 21.28 -28.39
CA ASN A 424 2.93 22.27 -29.39
C ASN A 424 4.33 21.95 -29.91
N THR A 425 4.41 21.42 -31.13
CA THR A 425 5.68 20.93 -31.72
C THR A 425 6.30 19.85 -30.83
N VAL A 426 5.63 18.70 -30.80
CA VAL A 426 6.10 17.49 -30.14
C VAL A 426 6.16 16.35 -31.15
N ASP A 427 7.28 15.64 -31.20
CA ASP A 427 7.44 14.52 -32.13
C ASP A 427 6.77 13.26 -31.56
N TYR A 428 7.08 12.92 -30.31
CA TYR A 428 6.54 11.76 -29.60
C TYR A 428 5.75 12.21 -28.37
N GLY A 429 4.44 12.01 -28.37
CA GLY A 429 3.59 12.30 -27.21
C GLY A 429 3.89 11.31 -26.08
N VAL A 430 3.71 10.02 -26.36
CA VAL A 430 4.07 8.91 -25.46
C VAL A 430 4.85 7.86 -26.26
N ALA A 431 6.01 7.47 -25.76
CA ALA A 431 6.82 6.39 -26.34
C ALA A 431 7.46 5.52 -25.24
N ASP A 432 7.85 4.29 -25.56
CA ASP A 432 8.67 3.48 -24.65
C ASP A 432 10.19 3.60 -24.91
N THR A 433 10.96 3.00 -24.01
CA THR A 433 12.42 2.86 -24.11
C THR A 433 12.89 1.99 -25.27
N ASP A 434 12.02 1.13 -25.84
CA ASP A 434 12.32 0.29 -27.01
C ASP A 434 12.07 1.04 -28.34
N GLY A 435 11.47 2.22 -28.26
CA GLY A 435 11.17 3.09 -29.40
C GLY A 435 9.77 2.90 -29.98
N ASN A 436 8.90 2.11 -29.35
CA ASN A 436 7.48 2.04 -29.72
C ASN A 436 6.78 3.35 -29.32
N MET A 437 5.93 3.85 -30.21
CA MET A 437 5.14 5.06 -29.99
C MET A 437 3.70 4.66 -29.67
N TYR A 438 3.19 5.10 -28.53
CA TYR A 438 1.81 4.88 -28.08
C TYR A 438 0.89 6.05 -28.46
N LEU A 439 1.42 7.28 -28.43
CA LEU A 439 0.68 8.50 -28.78
C LEU A 439 1.57 9.44 -29.58
N ALA A 440 1.13 9.85 -30.76
CA ALA A 440 1.87 10.80 -31.59
C ALA A 440 1.68 12.22 -31.07
N GLY A 441 2.75 13.03 -31.05
CA GLY A 441 2.65 14.42 -30.55
C GLY A 441 1.85 15.36 -31.47
N SER A 442 1.57 14.92 -32.70
CA SER A 442 0.74 15.64 -33.68
C SER A 442 -0.72 15.14 -33.75
N GLU A 443 -1.07 14.13 -32.96
CA GLU A 443 -2.42 13.58 -32.94
C GLU A 443 -3.43 14.64 -32.46
N ASN A 444 -4.58 14.75 -33.15
CA ASN A 444 -5.62 15.75 -32.86
C ASN A 444 -5.08 17.19 -32.72
N ASP A 445 -4.19 17.61 -33.64
CA ASP A 445 -3.51 18.91 -33.60
C ASP A 445 -2.72 19.14 -32.28
N GLY A 446 -2.28 18.06 -31.65
CA GLY A 446 -1.58 18.05 -30.36
C GLY A 446 -2.48 18.15 -29.13
N SER A 447 -3.80 18.21 -29.31
CA SER A 447 -4.76 18.32 -28.21
C SER A 447 -5.16 16.95 -27.68
N VAL A 448 -4.79 16.65 -26.44
CA VAL A 448 -5.15 15.42 -25.71
C VAL A 448 -6.15 15.75 -24.62
N GLN A 449 -7.42 15.45 -24.83
CA GLN A 449 -8.45 15.65 -23.80
C GLN A 449 -8.30 14.63 -22.67
N SER A 450 -8.13 13.37 -23.03
CA SER A 450 -7.83 12.29 -22.10
C SER A 450 -7.14 11.14 -22.82
N TYR A 451 -6.17 10.52 -22.17
CA TYR A 451 -5.48 9.32 -22.64
C TYR A 451 -5.18 8.41 -21.44
N ILE A 452 -5.50 7.12 -21.54
CA ILE A 452 -5.20 6.14 -20.50
C ILE A 452 -4.31 5.06 -21.11
N LEU A 453 -3.30 4.65 -20.34
CA LEU A 453 -2.57 3.40 -20.55
C LEU A 453 -2.51 2.66 -19.20
N GLY A 454 -3.29 1.58 -19.08
CA GLY A 454 -3.37 0.77 -17.87
C GLY A 454 -4.77 0.19 -17.58
N PRO A 455 -4.96 -0.46 -16.42
CA PRO A 455 -6.22 -1.07 -16.02
C PRO A 455 -7.28 -0.03 -15.64
N MET A 456 -8.50 -0.22 -16.16
CA MET A 456 -9.68 0.60 -15.91
C MET A 456 -10.82 -0.27 -15.38
N TYR A 457 -11.60 0.28 -14.45
CA TYR A 457 -12.82 -0.33 -13.94
C TYR A 457 -14.02 0.59 -14.13
N ASN A 458 -15.15 0.01 -14.57
CA ASN A 458 -16.46 0.61 -14.46
C ASN A 458 -17.30 -0.25 -13.51
N GLY A 459 -17.59 0.26 -12.31
CA GLY A 459 -17.97 -0.57 -11.18
C GLY A 459 -16.90 -1.62 -10.92
N THR A 460 -17.22 -2.90 -11.07
CA THR A 460 -16.26 -4.01 -10.91
C THR A 460 -15.80 -4.61 -12.23
N ASP A 461 -16.22 -4.08 -13.37
CA ASP A 461 -15.87 -4.62 -14.68
C ASP A 461 -14.48 -4.11 -15.10
N ARG A 462 -13.48 -5.00 -15.08
CA ARG A 462 -12.09 -4.70 -15.45
C ARG A 462 -11.91 -4.67 -16.98
N SER A 463 -11.16 -3.68 -17.46
CA SER A 463 -10.64 -3.62 -18.83
C SER A 463 -9.21 -3.07 -18.85
N TRP A 464 -8.45 -3.37 -19.91
CA TRP A 464 -7.19 -2.70 -20.20
C TRP A 464 -7.42 -1.64 -21.28
N VAL A 465 -6.94 -0.43 -21.05
CA VAL A 465 -7.04 0.68 -21.99
C VAL A 465 -5.65 1.10 -22.43
N GLU A 466 -5.48 1.30 -23.73
CA GLU A 466 -4.31 1.92 -24.37
C GLU A 466 -4.84 2.86 -25.46
N GLY A 467 -5.17 4.10 -25.09
CA GLY A 467 -5.73 5.03 -26.05
C GLY A 467 -6.49 6.21 -25.44
N GLY A 468 -7.04 7.03 -26.35
CA GLY A 468 -7.97 8.10 -25.99
C GLY A 468 -9.24 7.54 -25.35
N SER A 469 -9.77 8.27 -24.38
CA SER A 469 -11.02 7.91 -23.69
C SER A 469 -11.97 9.12 -23.68
N GLU A 470 -13.28 8.88 -23.76
CA GLU A 470 -14.28 9.93 -23.54
C GLU A 470 -14.33 10.28 -22.05
N MET A 471 -13.36 11.08 -21.60
CA MET A 471 -13.29 11.53 -20.22
C MET A 471 -13.03 13.02 -20.17
N SER A 472 -13.99 13.76 -19.59
CA SER A 472 -13.62 14.71 -18.56
C SER A 472 -14.85 15.00 -17.70
N LEU A 473 -14.85 14.52 -16.46
CA LEU A 473 -15.77 14.99 -15.42
C LEU A 473 -15.32 16.39 -15.00
N ARG A 474 -15.53 17.37 -15.88
CA ARG A 474 -15.15 18.78 -15.67
C ARG A 474 -16.41 19.60 -15.43
N ASN A 475 -16.94 19.47 -14.22
CA ASN A 475 -18.11 20.23 -13.79
C ASN A 475 -17.74 21.71 -13.61
N GLY A 476 -18.52 22.62 -14.21
CA GLY A 476 -18.22 24.05 -14.29
C GLY A 476 -17.90 24.73 -12.95
N ASP A 477 -18.52 24.29 -11.84
CA ASP A 477 -18.29 24.87 -10.52
C ASP A 477 -16.89 24.56 -9.94
N LEU A 478 -16.24 23.50 -10.43
CA LEU A 478 -14.89 23.09 -10.06
C LEU A 478 -13.78 23.71 -10.93
N LEU A 479 -14.15 24.42 -12.00
CA LEU A 479 -13.21 24.90 -13.02
C LEU A 479 -12.73 26.33 -12.78
N ASN A 480 -11.53 26.62 -13.27
CA ASN A 480 -10.94 27.94 -13.30
C ASN A 480 -11.50 28.78 -14.46
N LEU A 481 -12.67 29.36 -14.29
CA LEU A 481 -13.36 30.10 -15.36
C LEU A 481 -12.64 31.40 -15.80
N ASN A 482 -11.60 31.82 -15.07
CA ASN A 482 -10.87 33.07 -15.33
C ASN A 482 -9.58 32.88 -16.14
N VAL A 483 -9.21 31.64 -16.50
CA VAL A 483 -7.99 31.34 -17.26
C VAL A 483 -8.36 30.80 -18.64
N THR A 484 -8.04 31.57 -19.68
CA THR A 484 -8.04 31.11 -21.07
C THR A 484 -6.63 30.67 -21.44
N GLY A 485 -6.45 29.43 -21.90
CA GLY A 485 -5.14 28.88 -22.24
C GLY A 485 -5.17 28.08 -23.53
N GLU A 486 -4.00 27.52 -23.88
CA GLU A 486 -3.82 26.62 -25.04
C GLU A 486 -4.35 25.20 -24.78
N LEU A 487 -4.84 24.94 -23.57
CA LEU A 487 -5.37 23.64 -23.17
C LEU A 487 -6.70 23.32 -23.89
N PRO A 488 -6.97 22.04 -24.19
CA PRO A 488 -8.22 21.59 -24.83
C PRO A 488 -9.50 22.00 -24.07
N ASN A 489 -9.43 21.98 -22.73
CA ASN A 489 -10.52 22.24 -21.80
C ASN A 489 -10.10 23.26 -20.73
N VAL A 490 -11.09 23.87 -20.06
CA VAL A 490 -10.84 24.77 -18.91
C VAL A 490 -10.28 23.96 -17.74
N ALA A 491 -9.15 24.40 -17.18
CA ALA A 491 -8.43 23.76 -16.08
C ALA A 491 -9.27 23.70 -14.78
N PHE A 492 -8.98 22.74 -13.89
CA PHE A 492 -9.53 22.77 -12.54
C PHE A 492 -9.00 23.98 -11.76
N PHE A 493 -9.85 24.56 -10.89
CA PHE A 493 -9.49 25.71 -10.07
C PHE A 493 -8.34 25.40 -9.12
N GLU A 494 -7.30 26.23 -9.14
CA GLU A 494 -6.21 26.19 -8.16
C GLU A 494 -5.68 27.61 -7.93
N ARG A 495 -5.05 27.83 -6.78
CA ARG A 495 -4.31 29.06 -6.51
C ARG A 495 -3.14 28.82 -5.55
N PRO A 496 -2.01 29.53 -5.71
CA PRO A 496 -0.91 29.49 -4.75
C PRO A 496 -1.32 30.10 -3.40
N LYS A 497 -0.58 29.79 -2.33
CA LYS A 497 -0.76 30.44 -1.02
C LYS A 497 -0.48 31.94 -1.16
N GLU A 498 -1.46 32.77 -0.81
CA GLU A 498 -1.33 34.23 -0.76
C GLU A 498 -0.24 34.62 0.27
N GLN A 499 0.67 35.53 -0.08
CA GLN A 499 1.73 35.95 0.85
C GLN A 499 1.58 37.39 1.33
N TYR A 500 0.54 38.09 0.89
CA TYR A 500 0.20 39.46 1.28
C TYR A 500 1.31 40.46 0.92
N GLU A 501 1.93 40.28 -0.25
CA GLU A 501 3.07 41.08 -0.74
C GLU A 501 2.74 42.56 -0.87
N SER A 502 1.46 42.88 -1.09
CA SER A 502 0.96 44.25 -1.19
C SER A 502 0.69 44.91 0.17
N ASN A 503 0.68 44.14 1.26
CA ASN A 503 0.43 44.64 2.62
C ASN A 503 1.71 45.11 3.30
N THR A 504 1.54 46.00 4.27
CA THR A 504 2.61 46.49 5.16
C THR A 504 2.49 45.87 6.55
N ALA A 505 3.52 46.00 7.37
CA ALA A 505 3.48 45.51 8.76
C ALA A 505 2.32 46.11 9.58
N ASP A 506 1.86 47.32 9.25
CA ASP A 506 0.73 47.98 9.93
C ASP A 506 -0.63 47.34 9.62
N ASP A 507 -0.73 46.53 8.56
CA ASP A 507 -1.94 45.78 8.22
C ASP A 507 -2.12 44.53 9.08
N PHE A 508 -1.07 44.16 9.83
CA PHE A 508 -1.07 43.02 10.74
C PHE A 508 -1.30 43.46 12.18
N VAL A 509 -1.99 42.61 12.94
CA VAL A 509 -2.19 42.78 14.39
C VAL A 509 -1.77 41.51 15.11
N HIS A 510 -0.96 41.66 16.15
CA HIS A 510 -0.45 40.54 16.93
C HIS A 510 -1.55 39.96 17.83
N LEU A 511 -1.75 38.65 17.78
CA LEU A 511 -2.69 37.97 18.67
C LEU A 511 -2.34 38.19 20.15
N LYS A 512 -1.04 38.27 20.49
CA LYS A 512 -0.59 38.57 21.85
C LYS A 512 -0.88 40.00 22.31
N ASP A 513 -0.93 40.97 21.39
CA ASP A 513 -1.33 42.34 21.73
C ASP A 513 -2.83 42.46 22.02
N LEU A 514 -3.61 41.52 21.49
CA LEU A 514 -5.05 41.44 21.67
C LEU A 514 -5.44 40.64 22.94
N GLY A 515 -4.46 40.25 23.75
CA GLY A 515 -4.67 39.73 25.10
C GLY A 515 -4.30 38.26 25.30
N ALA A 516 -4.21 37.49 24.21
CA ALA A 516 -3.82 36.08 24.26
C ALA A 516 -2.36 35.92 24.73
N LYS A 517 -2.05 34.83 25.43
CA LYS A 517 -0.72 34.58 26.00
C LYS A 517 0.11 33.66 25.13
N GLY A 518 -0.48 32.60 24.60
CA GLY A 518 0.23 31.57 23.83
C GLY A 518 1.29 30.85 24.66
N ASP A 519 1.09 30.76 25.98
CA ASP A 519 2.06 30.25 26.95
C ASP A 519 1.89 28.75 27.30
N GLY A 520 0.98 28.05 26.61
CA GLY A 520 0.71 26.63 26.81
C GLY A 520 0.09 26.30 28.16
N SER A 521 -0.48 27.28 28.87
CA SER A 521 -1.09 27.09 30.18
C SER A 521 -2.32 27.98 30.45
N THR A 522 -2.30 29.23 29.99
CA THR A 522 -3.40 30.18 30.08
C THR A 522 -4.49 29.81 29.10
N ASP A 523 -5.73 29.82 29.57
CA ASP A 523 -6.90 29.72 28.71
C ASP A 523 -7.03 31.00 27.86
N ASP A 524 -6.75 30.86 26.58
CA ASP A 524 -6.74 31.95 25.61
C ASP A 524 -8.06 32.05 24.84
N THR A 525 -9.06 31.19 25.10
CA THR A 525 -10.32 31.14 24.32
C THR A 525 -10.98 32.51 24.16
N ALA A 526 -11.22 33.22 25.26
CA ALA A 526 -11.91 34.51 25.21
C ALA A 526 -11.09 35.60 24.49
N ALA A 527 -9.76 35.57 24.64
CA ALA A 527 -8.89 36.55 24.00
C ALA A 527 -8.77 36.28 22.48
N VAL A 528 -8.69 35.01 22.08
CA VAL A 528 -8.67 34.62 20.67
C VAL A 528 -10.01 34.96 20.00
N GLN A 529 -11.14 34.65 20.64
CA GLN A 529 -12.46 35.01 20.10
C GLN A 529 -12.60 36.52 19.89
N ALA A 530 -12.28 37.33 20.92
CA ALA A 530 -12.36 38.79 20.81
C ALA A 530 -11.42 39.34 19.71
N ALA A 531 -10.22 38.78 19.59
CA ALA A 531 -9.26 39.16 18.56
C ALA A 531 -9.81 38.93 17.14
N LEU A 532 -10.46 37.78 16.92
CA LEU A 532 -11.11 37.44 15.65
C LEU A 532 -12.27 38.39 15.34
N ASP A 533 -13.19 38.55 16.31
CA ASP A 533 -14.39 39.39 16.17
C ASP A 533 -14.05 40.86 15.86
N ASP A 534 -13.04 41.42 16.52
CA ASP A 534 -12.68 42.83 16.39
C ASP A 534 -11.94 43.15 15.06
N ASN A 535 -11.34 42.14 14.42
CA ASN A 535 -10.43 42.33 13.28
C ASN A 535 -10.88 41.70 11.96
N ALA A 536 -11.93 40.88 11.97
CA ALA A 536 -12.53 40.33 10.75
C ALA A 536 -12.83 41.43 9.72
N GLY A 537 -12.33 41.28 8.49
CA GLY A 537 -12.48 42.25 7.41
C GLY A 537 -11.70 43.57 7.59
N ARG A 538 -10.85 43.68 8.62
CA ARG A 538 -10.11 44.93 8.95
C ARG A 538 -8.60 44.76 8.95
N LYS A 539 -8.09 43.73 9.64
CA LYS A 539 -6.66 43.47 9.84
C LYS A 539 -6.36 41.99 9.61
N ILE A 540 -5.13 41.71 9.24
CA ILE A 540 -4.62 40.33 9.19
C ILE A 540 -4.11 39.99 10.60
N ILE A 541 -4.63 38.92 11.19
CA ILE A 541 -4.18 38.48 12.51
C ILE A 541 -2.87 37.74 12.34
N PHE A 542 -1.81 38.27 12.95
CA PHE A 542 -0.54 37.59 13.08
C PHE A 542 -0.55 36.79 14.38
N ALA A 543 -0.76 35.48 14.28
CA ALA A 543 -0.70 34.58 15.41
C ALA A 543 0.77 34.34 15.74
N ASP A 544 1.27 35.04 16.76
CA ASP A 544 2.65 34.90 17.23
C ASP A 544 2.91 33.47 17.67
N ALA A 545 4.13 32.97 17.44
CA ALA A 545 4.48 31.59 17.78
C ALA A 545 4.23 31.34 19.27
N GLY A 546 3.60 30.22 19.57
CA GLY A 546 3.14 29.88 20.91
C GLY A 546 2.14 28.75 20.87
N ILE A 547 1.62 28.42 22.06
CA ILE A 547 0.61 27.39 22.26
C ILE A 547 -0.56 28.04 22.98
N TYR A 548 -1.65 28.25 22.25
CA TYR A 548 -2.85 28.91 22.72
C TYR A 548 -3.83 27.83 23.14
N ILE A 549 -4.02 27.67 24.46
CA ILE A 549 -4.98 26.70 24.98
C ILE A 549 -6.38 27.24 24.77
N LEU A 550 -7.23 26.44 24.14
CA LEU A 550 -8.64 26.73 23.97
C LEU A 550 -9.44 25.73 24.81
N THR A 551 -10.29 26.22 25.71
CA THR A 551 -11.14 25.38 26.58
C THR A 551 -12.61 25.36 26.18
N ASP A 552 -13.00 26.20 25.22
CA ASP A 552 -14.30 26.20 24.55
C ASP A 552 -14.13 26.52 23.06
N THR A 553 -15.20 26.36 22.28
CA THR A 553 -15.23 26.65 20.86
C THR A 553 -14.87 28.12 20.58
N VAL A 554 -13.96 28.33 19.64
CA VAL A 554 -13.70 29.63 19.01
C VAL A 554 -14.31 29.64 17.63
N THR A 555 -15.22 30.59 17.37
CA THR A 555 -15.82 30.79 16.05
C THR A 555 -15.02 31.82 15.25
N ILE A 556 -14.57 31.43 14.06
CA ILE A 556 -13.86 32.28 13.10
C ILE A 556 -14.91 32.96 12.21
N PRO A 557 -15.10 34.29 12.33
CA PRO A 557 -16.11 35.00 11.56
C PRO A 557 -15.69 35.19 10.08
N PRO A 558 -16.66 35.33 9.15
CA PRO A 558 -16.39 35.73 7.78
C PRO A 558 -15.57 37.03 7.69
N GLY A 559 -14.66 37.09 6.72
CA GLY A 559 -13.69 38.17 6.52
C GLY A 559 -12.37 38.00 7.28
N THR A 560 -12.20 36.91 8.04
CA THR A 560 -10.96 36.67 8.81
C THR A 560 -9.79 36.28 7.91
N LYS A 561 -8.63 36.88 8.17
CA LYS A 561 -7.33 36.43 7.66
C LYS A 561 -6.39 36.23 8.83
N ILE A 562 -5.77 35.05 8.94
CA ILE A 562 -4.85 34.70 10.02
C ILE A 562 -3.60 34.00 9.48
N VAL A 563 -2.43 34.43 9.96
CA VAL A 563 -1.12 33.88 9.59
C VAL A 563 -0.34 33.54 10.85
N GLY A 564 0.09 32.30 10.99
CA GLY A 564 0.92 31.85 12.10
C GLY A 564 2.41 32.12 11.91
N GLU A 565 3.11 32.39 13.00
CA GLU A 565 4.57 32.45 13.04
C GLU A 565 5.12 31.04 13.35
N ALA A 566 5.83 30.42 12.38
CA ALA A 566 6.51 29.13 12.56
C ALA A 566 5.60 27.96 13.04
N TRP A 567 4.41 27.82 12.45
CA TRP A 567 3.35 26.87 12.84
C TRP A 567 2.84 27.09 14.26
N THR A 568 2.11 28.19 14.43
CA THR A 568 1.47 28.54 15.71
C THR A 568 0.41 27.52 16.11
N GLN A 569 0.37 27.13 17.39
CA GLN A 569 -0.46 26.02 17.85
C GLN A 569 -1.74 26.49 18.57
N PHE A 570 -2.90 26.05 18.09
CA PHE A 570 -4.16 26.08 18.83
C PHE A 570 -4.44 24.71 19.41
N ALA A 571 -4.60 24.63 20.73
CA ALA A 571 -4.66 23.36 21.46
C ALA A 571 -5.97 23.22 22.24
N ALA A 572 -6.79 22.24 21.87
CA ALA A 572 -8.01 21.92 22.61
C ALA A 572 -7.64 21.28 23.95
N SER A 573 -8.24 21.75 25.04
CA SER A 573 -8.06 21.13 26.36
C SER A 573 -9.24 21.39 27.29
N GLY A 574 -9.40 20.54 28.31
CA GLY A 574 -10.41 20.73 29.34
C GLY A 574 -11.72 20.00 29.07
N ALA A 575 -12.67 20.17 30.00
CA ALA A 575 -13.86 19.33 30.11
C ALA A 575 -14.81 19.41 28.91
N LYS A 576 -14.84 20.54 28.20
CA LYS A 576 -15.69 20.76 27.02
C LYS A 576 -15.42 19.74 25.91
N PHE A 577 -14.17 19.35 25.75
CA PHE A 577 -13.72 18.44 24.70
C PHE A 577 -13.52 17.00 25.20
N TYR A 578 -13.92 16.69 26.43
CA TYR A 578 -13.66 15.39 27.03
C TYR A 578 -14.64 14.31 26.54
N ASP A 579 -15.93 14.64 26.49
CA ASP A 579 -17.01 13.68 26.24
C ASP A 579 -17.13 13.36 24.74
N GLY A 580 -16.76 12.14 24.35
CA GLY A 580 -16.87 11.70 22.96
C GLY A 580 -18.30 11.58 22.46
N SER A 581 -19.29 11.39 23.36
CA SER A 581 -20.71 11.25 22.97
C SER A 581 -21.35 12.58 22.58
N GLU A 582 -20.72 13.69 22.98
CA GLU A 582 -21.14 15.06 22.72
C GLU A 582 -19.96 15.82 22.10
N PRO A 583 -19.55 15.49 20.85
CA PRO A 583 -18.38 16.10 20.24
C PRO A 583 -18.60 17.59 19.97
N VAL A 584 -17.56 18.40 20.18
CA VAL A 584 -17.59 19.87 20.07
C VAL A 584 -16.40 20.37 19.26
N PRO A 585 -16.60 21.33 18.33
CA PRO A 585 -15.50 21.94 17.61
C PRO A 585 -14.64 22.84 18.50
N MET A 586 -13.31 22.70 18.39
CA MET A 586 -12.36 23.66 18.93
C MET A 586 -12.40 24.95 18.10
N LEU A 587 -12.25 24.83 16.78
CA LEU A 587 -12.39 25.95 15.85
C LEU A 587 -13.62 25.70 14.96
N ARG A 588 -14.55 26.66 14.96
CA ARG A 588 -15.71 26.68 14.07
C ARG A 588 -15.49 27.75 13.01
N VAL A 589 -15.33 27.39 11.75
CA VAL A 589 -15.08 28.33 10.65
C VAL A 589 -16.38 28.76 10.00
N GLY A 590 -16.86 29.95 10.36
CA GLY A 590 -18.22 30.41 10.06
C GLY A 590 -19.29 29.64 10.82
N ASN A 591 -20.46 30.25 10.98
CA ASN A 591 -21.67 29.52 11.34
C ASN A 591 -22.27 28.83 10.11
N ASP A 592 -23.17 27.89 10.34
CA ASP A 592 -23.95 27.30 9.26
C ASP A 592 -24.67 28.38 8.43
N GLY A 593 -24.57 28.26 7.11
CA GLY A 593 -25.09 29.23 6.15
C GLY A 593 -24.26 30.51 5.94
N ASP A 594 -23.16 30.72 6.69
CA ASP A 594 -22.28 31.88 6.46
C ASP A 594 -21.59 31.78 5.09
N VAL A 595 -21.53 32.91 4.39
CA VAL A 595 -20.83 33.05 3.11
C VAL A 595 -19.80 34.17 3.23
N GLY A 596 -18.56 33.91 2.83
CA GLY A 596 -17.50 34.92 2.85
C GLY A 596 -16.10 34.36 2.68
N LEU A 597 -15.13 35.26 2.76
CA LEU A 597 -13.71 34.94 2.80
C LEU A 597 -13.26 34.48 4.19
N VAL A 598 -12.48 33.40 4.27
CA VAL A 598 -11.65 33.06 5.43
C VAL A 598 -10.32 32.50 4.92
N GLU A 599 -9.20 33.10 5.33
CA GLU A 599 -7.88 32.60 4.95
C GLU A 599 -7.05 32.28 6.20
N MET A 600 -6.63 31.03 6.36
CA MET A 600 -5.78 30.61 7.48
C MET A 600 -4.48 29.98 6.95
N GLN A 601 -3.35 30.41 7.50
CA GLN A 601 -2.03 30.02 7.01
C GLN A 601 -1.05 29.71 8.14
N ASP A 602 -0.19 28.71 7.93
CA ASP A 602 0.95 28.41 8.81
C ASP A 602 0.54 28.15 10.29
N LEU A 603 -0.52 27.35 10.47
CA LEU A 603 -1.09 27.00 11.79
C LEU A 603 -1.00 25.49 12.08
N LEU A 604 -1.03 25.15 13.36
CA LEU A 604 -1.11 23.77 13.81
C LEU A 604 -2.25 23.60 14.81
N PHE A 605 -3.16 22.66 14.55
CA PHE A 605 -4.28 22.31 15.40
C PHE A 605 -3.92 21.05 16.19
N THR A 606 -4.08 21.07 17.50
CA THR A 606 -3.66 19.95 18.37
C THR A 606 -4.55 19.82 19.60
N THR A 607 -4.23 18.84 20.45
CA THR A 607 -4.92 18.56 21.71
C THR A 607 -3.94 18.44 22.86
N ILE A 608 -4.40 18.80 24.06
CA ILE A 608 -3.76 18.46 25.33
C ILE A 608 -4.69 17.52 26.08
N GLY A 609 -4.39 16.23 25.98
CA GLY A 609 -5.31 15.15 26.30
C GLY A 609 -5.58 14.95 27.80
N PRO A 610 -6.67 14.20 28.12
CA PRO A 610 -7.61 13.55 27.19
C PRO A 610 -8.70 14.49 26.63
N THR A 611 -9.04 14.36 25.35
CA THR A 611 -10.02 15.20 24.63
C THR A 611 -10.81 14.42 23.56
N GLN A 612 -11.51 13.35 23.95
CA GLN A 612 -12.16 12.44 23.00
C GLN A 612 -13.33 13.08 22.22
N GLY A 613 -13.94 14.12 22.77
CA GLY A 613 -14.99 14.92 22.13
C GLY A 613 -14.49 16.08 21.28
N ALA A 614 -13.17 16.23 21.06
CA ALA A 614 -12.66 17.33 20.24
C ALA A 614 -12.88 17.08 18.75
N ILE A 615 -13.59 17.99 18.07
CA ILE A 615 -13.47 18.20 16.63
C ILE A 615 -12.47 19.35 16.46
N LEU A 616 -11.30 19.13 15.85
CA LEU A 616 -10.28 20.18 15.80
C LEU A 616 -10.71 21.40 14.97
N VAL A 617 -11.31 21.16 13.81
CA VAL A 617 -11.81 22.19 12.90
C VAL A 617 -13.14 21.72 12.32
N GLU A 618 -14.19 22.53 12.47
CA GLU A 618 -15.47 22.40 11.79
C GLU A 618 -15.55 23.52 10.75
N TRP A 619 -15.70 23.16 9.47
CA TRP A 619 -15.69 24.11 8.37
C TRP A 619 -17.08 24.29 7.78
N ASN A 620 -17.75 25.39 8.16
CA ASN A 620 -19.14 25.66 7.74
C ASN A 620 -19.22 26.71 6.62
N ILE A 621 -18.26 27.65 6.59
CA ILE A 621 -18.33 28.80 5.68
C ILE A 621 -18.27 28.38 4.21
N ARG A 622 -19.18 28.93 3.41
CA ARG A 622 -19.10 28.89 1.95
C ARG A 622 -18.27 30.06 1.44
N ALA A 623 -17.34 29.79 0.54
CA ALA A 623 -16.54 30.83 -0.11
C ALA A 623 -17.42 31.81 -0.91
N ASP A 624 -17.21 33.13 -0.77
CA ASP A 624 -17.92 34.14 -1.58
C ASP A 624 -17.39 34.24 -3.02
N SER A 625 -16.18 33.73 -3.23
CA SER A 625 -15.48 33.61 -4.51
C SER A 625 -14.55 32.39 -4.48
N GLN A 626 -14.30 31.74 -5.62
CA GLN A 626 -13.53 30.48 -5.67
C GLN A 626 -12.18 30.63 -4.93
N GLY A 627 -11.93 29.72 -4.00
CA GLY A 627 -10.73 29.70 -3.17
C GLY A 627 -10.69 30.70 -2.00
N SER A 628 -11.58 31.70 -1.92
CA SER A 628 -11.55 32.74 -0.86
C SER A 628 -11.72 32.22 0.56
N ALA A 629 -12.30 31.03 0.74
CA ALA A 629 -12.28 30.30 2.00
C ALA A 629 -11.30 29.13 1.88
N ALA A 630 -10.12 29.19 2.53
CA ALA A 630 -9.14 28.11 2.46
C ALA A 630 -8.08 28.08 3.58
N LEU A 631 -7.41 26.93 3.65
CA LEU A 631 -6.30 26.58 4.54
C LEU A 631 -5.03 26.36 3.71
N TRP A 632 -3.89 26.92 4.12
CA TRP A 632 -2.58 26.60 3.52
C TRP A 632 -1.52 26.37 4.60
N ASP A 633 -0.74 25.29 4.48
CA ASP A 633 0.24 24.91 5.50
C ASP A 633 -0.36 24.87 6.92
N CYS A 634 -1.65 24.49 7.00
CA CYS A 634 -2.33 24.19 8.25
C CYS A 634 -2.32 22.69 8.48
N HIS A 635 -1.97 22.26 9.69
CA HIS A 635 -1.81 20.85 9.99
C HIS A 635 -2.54 20.47 11.27
N ALA A 636 -3.22 19.33 11.28
CA ALA A 636 -3.72 18.72 12.50
C ALA A 636 -2.68 17.70 13.01
N ARG A 637 -2.25 17.82 14.27
CA ARG A 637 -1.39 16.83 14.93
C ARG A 637 -1.97 16.45 16.27
N ILE A 638 -2.30 15.17 16.44
CA ILE A 638 -2.85 14.64 17.68
C ILE A 638 -1.75 13.80 18.34
N GLY A 639 -1.29 14.23 19.53
CA GLY A 639 -0.22 13.57 20.27
C GLY A 639 1.16 13.60 19.61
N GLY A 640 2.07 12.76 20.11
CA GLY A 640 3.44 12.61 19.60
C GLY A 640 4.37 13.82 19.85
N ALA A 641 3.92 14.83 20.59
CA ALA A 641 4.67 16.06 20.84
C ALA A 641 4.72 16.41 22.33
N ILE A 642 5.82 17.06 22.73
CA ILE A 642 6.00 17.59 24.08
C ILE A 642 4.84 18.54 24.39
N GLY A 643 4.25 18.40 25.59
CA GLY A 643 3.16 19.25 26.07
C GLY A 643 1.75 18.73 25.78
N THR A 644 1.59 17.76 24.87
CA THR A 644 0.27 17.19 24.53
C THR A 644 -0.28 16.22 25.59
N ARG A 645 0.60 15.71 26.48
CA ARG A 645 0.31 14.58 27.40
C ARG A 645 -0.10 13.29 26.69
N LEU A 646 0.27 13.17 25.43
CA LEU A 646 0.01 12.03 24.54
C LEU A 646 1.34 11.62 23.86
N ASP A 647 2.36 11.42 24.68
CA ASP A 647 3.68 10.91 24.27
C ASP A 647 3.99 9.58 24.96
N ALA A 648 5.08 8.92 24.57
CA ALA A 648 5.46 7.60 25.08
C ALA A 648 5.66 7.53 26.61
N THR A 649 5.80 8.67 27.29
CA THR A 649 5.84 8.76 28.75
C THR A 649 4.47 8.55 29.38
N TYR A 650 3.40 8.97 28.69
CA TYR A 650 2.03 8.96 29.19
C TYR A 650 1.18 7.84 28.60
N CYS A 651 1.40 7.49 27.33
CA CYS A 651 0.57 6.54 26.60
C CYS A 651 1.44 5.61 25.73
N ALA A 652 1.21 4.29 25.80
CA ALA A 652 1.83 3.34 24.88
C ALA A 652 1.27 3.48 23.45
N ALA A 653 -0.01 3.87 23.33
CA ALA A 653 -0.69 4.28 22.11
C ALA A 653 -1.76 5.34 22.46
N PHE A 654 -2.10 6.20 21.51
CA PHE A 654 -3.21 7.15 21.61
C PHE A 654 -4.14 6.99 20.42
N PHE A 655 -5.42 7.34 20.59
CA PHE A 655 -6.47 7.04 19.64
C PHE A 655 -7.14 8.32 19.13
N THR A 656 -7.39 8.34 17.82
CA THR A 656 -8.22 9.34 17.14
C THR A 656 -9.32 8.58 16.41
N ALA A 657 -10.59 8.96 16.59
CA ALA A 657 -11.69 8.23 15.96
C ALA A 657 -11.69 8.42 14.43
N ARG A 658 -11.70 9.66 13.97
CA ARG A 658 -11.98 10.03 12.58
C ARG A 658 -10.87 10.93 12.03
N GLY A 659 -10.57 10.77 10.74
CA GLY A 659 -9.75 11.71 9.97
C GLY A 659 -10.58 12.89 9.47
N MET A 660 -10.72 13.02 8.16
CA MET A 660 -11.48 14.08 7.49
C MET A 660 -12.87 13.59 7.05
N LEU A 661 -13.93 14.31 7.44
CA LEU A 661 -15.30 14.13 6.93
C LEU A 661 -15.65 15.30 6.01
N VAL A 662 -16.23 15.01 4.85
CA VAL A 662 -16.72 16.00 3.90
C VAL A 662 -18.17 15.66 3.55
N GLU A 663 -19.06 16.60 3.89
CA GLU A 663 -20.50 16.56 3.58
C GLU A 663 -20.90 17.78 2.74
N SER A 664 -19.91 18.54 2.24
CA SER A 664 -20.16 19.74 1.44
C SER A 664 -20.76 19.35 0.10
N ILE A 665 -21.89 19.97 -0.23
CA ILE A 665 -22.49 19.98 -1.57
C ILE A 665 -21.99 21.17 -2.43
N ASN A 666 -21.05 21.95 -1.90
CA ASN A 666 -20.41 23.06 -2.59
C ASN A 666 -18.96 22.70 -2.97
N PRO A 667 -18.39 23.36 -4.00
CA PRO A 667 -17.04 23.09 -4.48
C PRO A 667 -15.97 23.00 -3.41
N THR A 668 -15.29 21.84 -3.35
CA THR A 668 -14.24 21.55 -2.36
C THR A 668 -12.99 21.01 -3.07
N TRP A 669 -11.83 21.60 -2.77
CA TRP A 669 -10.56 21.26 -3.42
C TRP A 669 -9.47 20.82 -2.41
N PRO A 670 -9.45 19.54 -1.98
CA PRO A 670 -8.37 19.02 -1.14
C PRO A 670 -7.13 18.69 -2.01
N TYR A 671 -6.25 19.68 -2.15
CA TYR A 671 -4.97 19.52 -2.83
C TYR A 671 -3.88 19.00 -1.90
N ALA A 672 -3.23 17.91 -2.29
CA ALA A 672 -2.10 17.30 -1.56
C ALA A 672 -2.38 17.07 -0.06
N THR A 673 -3.62 16.69 0.28
CA THR A 673 -4.01 16.44 1.67
C THR A 673 -3.72 15.00 2.06
N ALA A 674 -3.26 14.82 3.30
CA ALA A 674 -3.07 13.51 3.92
C ALA A 674 -3.90 13.40 5.19
N SER A 675 -4.46 12.22 5.43
CA SER A 675 -5.06 11.84 6.72
C SER A 675 -4.58 10.45 7.09
N GLU A 676 -4.02 10.30 8.28
CA GLU A 676 -3.32 9.08 8.68
C GLU A 676 -3.69 8.68 10.11
N HIS A 677 -3.80 7.36 10.33
CA HIS A 677 -3.88 6.72 11.64
C HIS A 677 -5.11 7.08 12.49
N ALA A 678 -6.22 7.46 11.86
CA ALA A 678 -7.53 7.42 12.51
C ALA A 678 -8.04 5.98 12.63
N ALA A 679 -8.86 5.71 13.65
CA ALA A 679 -9.35 4.37 13.95
C ALA A 679 -10.46 3.90 13.00
N LEU A 680 -11.32 4.82 12.53
CA LEU A 680 -12.50 4.50 11.72
C LEU A 680 -12.25 4.66 10.23
N TYR A 681 -11.84 5.87 9.84
CA TYR A 681 -11.57 6.23 8.46
C TYR A 681 -10.60 7.39 8.39
N GLN A 682 -9.84 7.45 7.30
CA GLN A 682 -8.96 8.57 7.00
C GLN A 682 -9.72 9.67 6.26
N PHE A 683 -10.45 9.31 5.21
CA PHE A 683 -11.39 10.20 4.52
C PHE A 683 -12.78 9.58 4.44
N ASN A 684 -13.82 10.37 4.73
CA ASN A 684 -15.21 10.00 4.51
C ASN A 684 -15.92 11.12 3.76
N PHE A 685 -16.51 10.78 2.62
CA PHE A 685 -17.34 11.64 1.79
C PHE A 685 -18.76 11.07 1.84
N TYR A 686 -19.69 11.85 2.38
CA TYR A 686 -21.05 11.41 2.62
C TYR A 686 -22.02 12.47 2.12
N GLY A 687 -22.81 12.14 1.10
CA GLY A 687 -23.69 13.12 0.46
C GLY A 687 -22.95 14.28 -0.22
N ALA A 688 -21.63 14.16 -0.41
CA ALA A 688 -20.80 15.25 -0.90
C ALA A 688 -20.96 15.45 -2.40
N GLU A 689 -20.87 16.71 -2.83
CA GLU A 689 -20.94 17.08 -4.24
C GLU A 689 -19.84 18.06 -4.62
N TYR A 690 -19.41 18.02 -5.89
CA TYR A 690 -18.42 18.95 -6.44
C TYR A 690 -17.11 18.90 -5.67
N VAL A 691 -16.46 17.74 -5.67
CA VAL A 691 -15.16 17.56 -5.02
C VAL A 691 -14.09 17.24 -6.06
N PHE A 692 -13.02 18.03 -6.09
CA PHE A 692 -11.83 17.73 -6.88
C PHE A 692 -10.61 17.69 -5.98
N GLY A 693 -10.05 16.50 -5.74
CA GLY A 693 -8.91 16.30 -4.84
C GLY A 693 -7.75 15.58 -5.50
N GLY A 694 -6.53 15.84 -5.05
CA GLY A 694 -5.39 15.04 -5.50
C GLY A 694 -4.01 15.63 -5.24
N LEU A 695 -2.97 14.80 -5.10
CA LEU A 695 -3.02 13.39 -4.65
C LEU A 695 -3.41 13.34 -3.18
N LEU A 696 -4.24 12.36 -2.84
CA LEU A 696 -4.67 12.10 -1.48
C LEU A 696 -3.91 10.89 -0.94
N GLN A 697 -3.28 11.04 0.23
CA GLN A 697 -2.49 9.98 0.86
C GLN A 697 -3.09 9.58 2.20
N ARG A 698 -2.96 8.29 2.53
CA ARG A 698 -3.42 7.76 3.82
C ARG A 698 -2.64 6.54 4.31
N GLU A 699 -2.71 6.31 5.61
CA GLU A 699 -2.30 5.07 6.27
C GLU A 699 -3.29 4.64 7.36
N SER A 700 -3.50 3.32 7.49
CA SER A 700 -4.25 2.73 8.59
C SER A 700 -3.45 2.78 9.90
N SER A 701 -4.14 2.77 11.04
CA SER A 701 -3.49 2.76 12.35
C SER A 701 -2.67 1.49 12.56
N TYR A 702 -1.39 1.61 12.94
CA TYR A 702 -0.47 0.45 12.98
C TYR A 702 -0.81 -0.62 14.02
N TYR A 703 -1.60 -0.25 15.05
CA TYR A 703 -2.08 -1.20 16.04
C TYR A 703 -3.23 -2.07 15.53
N GLN A 704 -3.95 -1.66 14.47
CA GLN A 704 -5.08 -2.42 13.98
C GLN A 704 -4.59 -3.72 13.30
N PRO A 705 -5.37 -4.82 13.41
CA PRO A 705 -6.73 -4.93 13.95
C PRO A 705 -6.84 -5.08 15.48
N SER A 706 -5.77 -4.91 16.28
CA SER A 706 -5.82 -5.00 17.75
C SER A 706 -5.60 -3.65 18.49
N PRO A 707 -6.65 -2.95 18.92
CA PRO A 707 -8.06 -3.34 18.84
C PRO A 707 -8.72 -2.95 17.51
N LYS A 708 -9.79 -3.65 17.18
CA LYS A 708 -10.54 -3.49 15.93
C LYS A 708 -11.31 -2.17 15.96
N ALA A 709 -11.42 -1.49 14.83
CA ALA A 709 -12.40 -0.41 14.69
C ALA A 709 -13.82 -0.92 15.04
N PRO A 710 -14.64 -0.20 15.82
CA PRO A 710 -14.47 1.18 16.28
C PRO A 710 -13.81 1.37 17.66
N THR A 711 -13.25 0.33 18.29
CA THR A 711 -12.59 0.41 19.61
C THR A 711 -11.52 1.52 19.67
N PRO A 712 -11.40 2.32 20.75
CA PRO A 712 -12.18 2.31 22.01
C PRO A 712 -13.39 3.26 22.00
N PHE A 713 -13.96 3.57 20.83
CA PHE A 713 -14.99 4.59 20.66
C PHE A 713 -16.41 4.02 20.53
N GLU A 714 -16.64 2.75 20.87
CA GLU A 714 -17.92 2.04 20.70
C GLU A 714 -19.07 2.72 21.45
N SER A 715 -18.76 3.32 22.60
CA SER A 715 -19.76 3.99 23.45
C SER A 715 -20.14 5.40 22.99
N VAL A 716 -19.42 5.95 22.00
CA VAL A 716 -19.53 7.36 21.58
C VAL A 716 -19.75 7.53 20.08
N LEU A 717 -19.70 6.46 19.31
CA LEU A 717 -19.98 6.43 17.88
C LEU A 717 -21.33 5.76 17.64
N GLY A 718 -22.07 6.21 16.62
CA GLY A 718 -23.21 5.45 16.08
C GLY A 718 -22.78 4.15 15.42
N GLU A 719 -23.69 3.48 14.70
CA GLU A 719 -23.36 2.29 13.90
C GLU A 719 -22.30 2.65 12.85
N PHE A 720 -21.03 2.35 13.14
CA PHE A 720 -19.92 2.43 12.21
C PHE A 720 -19.29 1.06 12.11
N ASP A 721 -19.32 0.48 10.91
CA ASP A 721 -18.68 -0.79 10.64
C ASP A 721 -17.41 -0.63 9.80
N GLY A 722 -16.28 -0.99 10.42
CA GLY A 722 -15.03 -1.23 9.73
C GLY A 722 -14.82 -2.74 9.56
N CYS A 723 -14.27 -3.16 8.43
CA CYS A 723 -14.08 -4.58 8.13
C CYS A 723 -13.22 -5.29 9.19
N ASP A 724 -11.97 -4.85 9.32
CA ASP A 724 -10.94 -5.30 10.26
C ASP A 724 -10.06 -4.14 10.75
N SER A 725 -9.82 -3.14 9.89
CA SER A 725 -9.10 -1.89 10.19
C SER A 725 -9.82 -0.66 9.62
N SER A 726 -9.26 0.53 9.86
CA SER A 726 -9.82 1.81 9.38
C SER A 726 -9.93 1.87 7.86
N TRP A 727 -11.04 2.40 7.34
CA TRP A 727 -11.17 2.69 5.92
C TRP A 727 -10.20 3.78 5.46
N ALA A 728 -9.60 3.61 4.28
CA ALA A 728 -8.84 4.66 3.61
C ALA A 728 -9.78 5.79 3.18
N PHE A 729 -10.80 5.39 2.43
CA PHE A 729 -11.81 6.23 1.83
C PHE A 729 -13.16 5.55 2.00
N VAL A 730 -14.14 6.33 2.41
CA VAL A 730 -15.55 5.98 2.35
C VAL A 730 -16.21 7.02 1.46
N VAL A 731 -16.87 6.60 0.38
CA VAL A 731 -17.56 7.49 -0.57
C VAL A 731 -18.98 6.97 -0.77
N ARG A 732 -19.95 7.63 -0.14
CA ARG A 732 -21.34 7.19 -0.14
C ARG A 732 -22.29 8.32 -0.51
N TRP A 733 -23.29 8.03 -1.34
CA TRP A 733 -24.33 9.01 -1.71
C TRP A 733 -23.77 10.27 -2.38
N CYS A 734 -22.61 10.15 -3.03
CA CYS A 734 -21.89 11.30 -3.58
C CYS A 734 -22.11 11.45 -5.09
N GLN A 735 -21.85 12.65 -5.60
CA GLN A 735 -21.91 12.95 -7.04
C GLN A 735 -20.93 14.03 -7.48
N ASN A 736 -20.57 14.06 -8.77
CA ASN A 736 -19.66 15.08 -9.32
C ASN A 736 -18.32 15.18 -8.55
N MET A 737 -17.70 14.02 -8.30
CA MET A 737 -16.43 13.91 -7.60
C MET A 737 -15.35 13.32 -8.48
N ARG A 738 -14.15 13.87 -8.35
CA ARG A 738 -12.96 13.31 -8.98
C ARG A 738 -11.77 13.38 -8.03
N PHE A 739 -11.15 12.23 -7.80
CA PHE A 739 -9.88 12.14 -7.08
C PHE A 739 -8.77 11.74 -8.05
N VAL A 740 -7.70 12.52 -8.10
CA VAL A 740 -6.54 12.28 -8.97
C VAL A 740 -5.32 11.93 -8.15
N GLY A 741 -4.81 10.71 -8.31
CA GLY A 741 -3.75 10.17 -7.47
C GLY A 741 -4.27 9.81 -6.07
N MET A 742 -4.34 8.51 -5.77
CA MET A 742 -4.75 8.02 -4.46
C MET A 742 -3.70 7.03 -3.94
N GLY A 743 -2.92 7.47 -2.95
CA GLY A 743 -1.94 6.66 -2.26
C GLY A 743 -2.55 6.02 -1.03
N VAL A 744 -3.01 4.77 -1.16
CA VAL A 744 -3.75 4.10 -0.09
C VAL A 744 -2.97 2.90 0.49
N TYR A 745 -2.36 3.05 1.67
CA TYR A 745 -1.48 2.01 2.26
C TYR A 745 -1.94 1.38 3.58
N SER A 746 -1.77 0.06 3.72
CA SER A 746 -1.77 -0.65 5.01
C SER A 746 -0.44 -1.38 5.20
N TRP A 747 0.35 -0.97 6.19
CA TRP A 747 1.71 -1.47 6.41
C TRP A 747 1.84 -2.52 7.49
N PHE A 748 0.84 -2.63 8.36
CA PHE A 748 0.92 -3.39 9.60
C PHE A 748 -0.36 -4.16 9.87
N SER A 749 -0.19 -5.32 10.50
CA SER A 749 -1.21 -5.98 11.30
C SER A 749 -0.60 -6.22 12.68
N ASP A 750 -1.15 -5.61 13.73
CA ASP A 750 -0.64 -5.69 15.11
C ASP A 750 0.86 -5.33 15.22
N TYR A 751 1.28 -4.23 14.58
CA TYR A 751 2.68 -3.80 14.47
C TYR A 751 3.65 -4.79 13.78
N THR A 752 3.14 -5.85 13.14
CA THR A 752 3.93 -6.76 12.29
C THR A 752 3.76 -6.43 10.81
N GLN A 753 4.78 -6.69 9.99
CA GLN A 753 4.78 -6.37 8.55
C GLN A 753 4.84 -7.60 7.63
N ASP A 754 4.72 -8.82 8.18
CA ASP A 754 4.73 -10.06 7.38
C ASP A 754 3.58 -10.14 6.37
N CYS A 755 2.56 -9.32 6.58
CA CYS A 755 1.33 -9.25 5.82
C CYS A 755 1.44 -8.46 4.50
N ILE A 756 2.48 -7.63 4.30
CA ILE A 756 2.57 -6.69 3.16
C ILE A 756 2.56 -7.43 1.83
N ASP A 757 3.54 -8.33 1.64
CA ASP A 757 3.69 -9.09 0.39
C ASP A 757 2.62 -10.19 0.24
N LEU A 758 1.93 -10.52 1.33
CA LEU A 758 0.77 -11.41 1.33
C LEU A 758 -0.55 -10.68 1.06
N HIS A 759 -0.53 -9.35 0.92
CA HIS A 759 -1.73 -8.53 0.76
C HIS A 759 -2.77 -8.78 1.88
N SER A 760 -2.31 -8.96 3.11
CA SER A 760 -3.16 -9.42 4.23
C SER A 760 -3.10 -8.54 5.48
N CYS A 761 -2.50 -7.34 5.40
CA CYS A 761 -2.45 -6.41 6.53
C CYS A 761 -3.83 -5.84 6.84
N GLN A 762 -4.69 -5.76 5.83
CA GLN A 762 -6.06 -5.27 5.95
C GLN A 762 -6.94 -5.93 4.88
N GLN A 763 -8.23 -6.14 5.16
CA GLN A 763 -9.14 -6.76 4.19
C GLN A 763 -9.47 -5.86 3.01
N ALA A 764 -9.88 -4.61 3.28
CA ALA A 764 -10.30 -3.66 2.25
C ALA A 764 -9.92 -2.22 2.60
N LEU A 765 -9.67 -1.40 1.58
CA LEU A 765 -9.15 -0.04 1.76
C LEU A 765 -10.15 1.05 1.39
N VAL A 766 -10.77 0.94 0.22
CA VAL A 766 -11.71 1.95 -0.28
C VAL A 766 -13.10 1.36 -0.33
N LEU A 767 -14.09 2.11 0.15
CA LEU A 767 -15.51 1.78 0.04
C LEU A 767 -16.21 2.82 -0.82
N THR A 768 -16.88 2.37 -1.88
CA THR A 768 -17.81 3.17 -2.68
C THR A 768 -19.19 2.52 -2.66
N GLN A 769 -20.23 3.28 -2.31
CA GLN A 769 -21.56 2.71 -2.18
C GLN A 769 -22.64 3.75 -2.51
N ASN A 770 -23.64 3.34 -3.28
CA ASN A 770 -24.83 4.13 -3.60
C ASN A 770 -24.46 5.54 -4.09
N ASN A 771 -23.52 5.64 -5.03
CA ASN A 771 -23.14 6.93 -5.60
C ASN A 771 -24.00 7.25 -6.83
N PHE A 772 -24.14 8.54 -7.12
CA PHE A 772 -24.81 9.03 -8.32
C PHE A 772 -23.76 9.31 -9.41
N ASP A 773 -24.19 9.99 -10.47
CA ASP A 773 -23.33 10.27 -11.62
C ASP A 773 -22.01 10.99 -11.25
N ASN A 774 -20.99 10.69 -12.05
CA ASN A 774 -19.72 11.42 -12.08
C ASN A 774 -18.84 11.26 -10.83
N VAL A 775 -18.70 10.05 -10.29
CA VAL A 775 -17.71 9.73 -9.24
C VAL A 775 -16.56 8.89 -9.82
N ARG A 776 -15.36 9.48 -9.91
CA ARG A 776 -14.16 8.85 -10.50
C ARG A 776 -12.93 8.95 -9.62
N PHE A 777 -12.14 7.88 -9.59
CA PHE A 777 -10.80 7.87 -9.03
C PHE A 777 -9.78 7.56 -10.13
N ASP A 778 -8.78 8.43 -10.30
CA ASP A 778 -7.64 8.22 -11.18
C ASP A 778 -6.40 7.82 -10.36
N GLN A 779 -5.63 6.85 -10.82
CA GLN A 779 -4.39 6.36 -10.20
C GLN A 779 -4.55 5.93 -8.73
N VAL A 780 -5.31 4.87 -8.49
CA VAL A 780 -5.47 4.26 -7.16
C VAL A 780 -4.37 3.24 -6.91
N ILE A 781 -3.48 3.55 -5.97
CA ILE A 781 -2.36 2.68 -5.59
C ILE A 781 -2.58 2.09 -4.21
N THR A 782 -2.53 0.76 -4.13
CA THR A 782 -2.78 0.06 -2.86
C THR A 782 -1.63 -0.83 -2.41
N ILE A 783 -1.41 -0.87 -1.09
CA ILE A 783 -0.37 -1.69 -0.45
C ILE A 783 -0.96 -2.44 0.74
N GLY A 784 -0.61 -3.72 0.85
CA GLY A 784 -0.85 -4.57 2.02
C GLY A 784 -2.32 -4.96 2.26
N ALA A 785 -3.22 -4.74 1.31
CA ALA A 785 -4.62 -5.16 1.44
C ALA A 785 -5.05 -6.16 0.38
N ASN A 786 -6.01 -7.00 0.77
CA ASN A 786 -6.54 -8.06 -0.10
C ASN A 786 -7.44 -7.47 -1.18
N THR A 787 -8.33 -6.57 -0.79
CA THR A 787 -9.27 -5.86 -1.67
C THR A 787 -8.89 -4.39 -1.77
N SER A 788 -8.67 -3.90 -2.99
CA SER A 788 -8.33 -2.49 -3.25
C SER A 788 -9.54 -1.60 -3.01
N ILE A 789 -10.66 -1.94 -3.67
CA ILE A 789 -11.90 -1.17 -3.66
C ILE A 789 -13.06 -2.13 -3.45
N VAL A 790 -13.99 -1.73 -2.60
CA VAL A 790 -15.28 -2.36 -2.38
C VAL A 790 -16.34 -1.44 -3.00
N ALA A 791 -16.96 -1.87 -4.11
CA ALA A 791 -17.94 -1.12 -4.88
C ALA A 791 -19.30 -1.83 -4.86
N ASP A 792 -20.31 -1.24 -4.21
CA ASP A 792 -21.72 -1.66 -4.26
C ASP A 792 -21.94 -3.18 -4.12
N GLY A 793 -21.53 -3.74 -3.00
CA GLY A 793 -21.57 -5.17 -2.76
C GLY A 793 -20.30 -5.94 -3.15
N LYS A 794 -19.41 -5.39 -3.99
CA LYS A 794 -18.41 -6.20 -4.71
C LYS A 794 -16.96 -5.74 -4.53
N GLY A 795 -16.06 -6.68 -4.27
CA GLY A 795 -14.63 -6.38 -4.08
C GLY A 795 -13.83 -6.44 -5.39
N ILE A 796 -12.89 -5.51 -5.54
CA ILE A 796 -11.83 -5.52 -6.56
C ILE A 796 -10.52 -6.01 -5.90
N PRO A 797 -10.06 -7.24 -6.18
CA PRO A 797 -8.84 -7.78 -5.58
C PRO A 797 -7.60 -6.95 -5.94
N ALA A 798 -6.68 -6.80 -4.98
CA ALA A 798 -5.40 -6.14 -5.22
C ALA A 798 -4.52 -6.93 -6.19
N LEU A 799 -4.55 -8.27 -6.13
CA LEU A 799 -3.70 -9.13 -6.97
C LEU A 799 -4.04 -9.06 -8.46
N ASP A 800 -5.30 -8.79 -8.83
CA ASP A 800 -5.72 -8.59 -10.23
C ASP A 800 -5.12 -7.32 -10.85
N ASN A 801 -4.61 -6.45 -9.99
CA ASN A 801 -4.02 -5.16 -10.31
C ASN A 801 -2.59 -5.05 -9.79
N LEU A 802 -1.96 -6.18 -9.43
CA LEU A 802 -0.58 -6.22 -8.96
C LEU A 802 0.31 -5.58 -10.02
N ALA A 803 1.00 -4.51 -9.67
CA ALA A 803 1.87 -3.82 -10.61
C ALA A 803 3.29 -4.39 -10.55
N VAL A 804 3.81 -4.56 -9.33
CA VAL A 804 5.16 -5.06 -9.05
C VAL A 804 5.17 -5.87 -7.76
N SER A 805 5.85 -7.01 -7.80
CA SER A 805 6.38 -7.73 -6.64
C SER A 805 7.90 -7.63 -6.66
N ASP A 806 8.46 -6.66 -5.93
CA ASP A 806 9.90 -6.53 -5.76
C ASP A 806 10.32 -6.77 -4.29
N ASN A 807 11.59 -6.51 -3.97
CA ASN A 807 12.13 -6.78 -2.66
C ASN A 807 11.71 -5.77 -1.57
N ASP A 808 11.09 -4.64 -1.97
CA ASP A 808 10.79 -3.50 -1.08
C ASP A 808 9.33 -3.49 -0.61
N ALA A 809 8.34 -3.72 -1.50
CA ALA A 809 6.94 -4.04 -1.15
C ALA A 809 6.14 -4.44 -2.41
N SER A 810 5.24 -5.43 -2.29
CA SER A 810 4.24 -5.70 -3.34
C SER A 810 3.11 -4.68 -3.31
N TRP A 811 2.76 -4.10 -4.47
CA TRP A 811 1.75 -3.04 -4.57
C TRP A 811 0.91 -3.15 -5.85
N SER A 812 -0.35 -2.70 -5.77
CA SER A 812 -1.32 -2.75 -6.87
C SER A 812 -1.67 -1.37 -7.42
N GLN A 813 -2.12 -1.33 -8.68
CA GLN A 813 -2.37 -0.11 -9.43
C GLN A 813 -3.65 -0.21 -10.25
N ILE A 814 -4.55 0.74 -10.06
CA ILE A 814 -5.73 0.95 -10.91
C ILE A 814 -5.59 2.33 -11.57
N SER A 815 -5.56 2.40 -12.90
CA SER A 815 -5.36 3.69 -13.61
C SER A 815 -6.59 4.57 -13.53
N VAL A 816 -7.78 3.97 -13.68
CA VAL A 816 -9.06 4.66 -13.56
C VAL A 816 -10.10 3.71 -12.94
N PHE A 817 -10.88 4.21 -12.01
CA PHE A 817 -12.05 3.56 -11.45
C PHE A 817 -13.24 4.52 -11.52
N ASP A 818 -14.31 4.09 -12.19
CA ASP A 818 -15.61 4.76 -12.18
C ASP A 818 -16.56 4.01 -11.23
N ALA A 819 -17.14 4.72 -10.27
CA ALA A 819 -18.11 4.13 -9.35
C ALA A 819 -19.41 3.79 -10.10
N VAL A 820 -20.15 2.81 -9.58
CA VAL A 820 -21.49 2.49 -10.10
C VAL A 820 -22.40 3.70 -9.83
N SER A 821 -23.09 4.15 -10.88
CA SER A 821 -24.07 5.23 -10.78
C SER A 821 -25.48 4.69 -10.61
N MET A 822 -26.21 5.25 -9.64
CA MET A 822 -27.65 5.07 -9.49
C MET A 822 -28.48 6.03 -10.39
N GLY A 823 -27.81 6.85 -11.21
CA GLY A 823 -28.39 7.92 -12.03
C GLY A 823 -28.09 9.31 -11.47
N THR A 824 -28.85 10.32 -11.92
CA THR A 824 -28.77 11.68 -11.38
C THR A 824 -29.48 11.75 -10.04
N GLY A 825 -28.80 12.20 -8.98
CA GLY A 825 -29.44 12.41 -7.68
C GLY A 825 -30.36 13.63 -7.71
N ASP A 826 -31.65 13.45 -7.36
CA ASP A 826 -32.51 14.55 -6.89
C ASP A 826 -32.25 14.70 -5.39
N SER A 827 -31.92 15.92 -4.95
CA SER A 827 -31.32 16.23 -3.64
C SER A 827 -32.25 16.10 -2.42
N ASP A 828 -33.33 15.28 -2.49
CA ASP A 828 -34.45 15.37 -1.55
C ASP A 828 -35.05 14.03 -1.08
N GLU A 829 -34.38 12.88 -1.20
CA GLU A 829 -34.94 11.62 -0.68
C GLU A 829 -34.01 10.84 0.27
N ASP A 830 -34.36 10.90 1.56
CA ASP A 830 -34.14 9.83 2.55
C ASP A 830 -34.86 8.56 2.05
N GLU A 831 -34.24 7.78 1.18
CA GLU A 831 -34.79 6.46 0.85
C GLU A 831 -34.35 5.42 1.90
N THR A 832 -35.33 4.91 2.63
CA THR A 832 -35.21 3.75 3.49
C THR A 832 -34.77 2.52 2.69
N VAL A 833 -33.69 1.88 3.13
CA VAL A 833 -33.18 0.61 2.58
C VAL A 833 -34.30 -0.43 2.47
N PRO A 834 -34.51 -1.08 1.31
CA PRO A 834 -35.48 -2.17 1.19
C PRO A 834 -35.10 -3.34 2.11
N ALA A 835 -36.03 -3.78 2.96
CA ALA A 835 -35.80 -4.94 3.84
C ALA A 835 -35.71 -6.25 3.05
N CYS A 836 -34.97 -7.23 3.59
CA CYS A 836 -34.93 -8.58 3.03
C CYS A 836 -36.33 -9.23 3.01
N ASP A 837 -36.66 -9.89 1.91
CA ASP A 837 -37.84 -10.76 1.84
C ASP A 837 -37.49 -12.15 2.38
N PHE A 838 -37.60 -12.31 3.70
CA PHE A 838 -37.35 -13.58 4.37
C PHE A 838 -38.36 -14.69 4.02
N THR A 839 -39.37 -14.42 3.18
CA THR A 839 -40.27 -15.46 2.64
C THR A 839 -39.74 -16.09 1.35
N LYS A 840 -38.70 -15.51 0.75
CA LYS A 840 -38.03 -16.00 -0.45
C LYS A 840 -37.07 -17.14 -0.10
N THR A 841 -37.17 -18.24 -0.82
CA THR A 841 -36.30 -19.42 -0.68
C THR A 841 -35.56 -19.69 -1.99
N TYR A 842 -34.40 -20.32 -1.89
CA TYR A 842 -33.56 -20.69 -3.04
C TYR A 842 -33.26 -22.19 -2.99
N ASP A 843 -33.25 -22.84 -4.14
CA ASP A 843 -33.04 -24.29 -4.22
C ASP A 843 -31.55 -24.67 -4.31
N SER A 844 -30.64 -23.71 -4.50
CA SER A 844 -29.18 -23.95 -4.58
C SER A 844 -28.36 -22.69 -4.32
N LEU A 845 -27.08 -22.84 -3.96
CA LEU A 845 -26.15 -21.73 -3.77
C LEU A 845 -25.92 -20.96 -5.08
N GLN A 846 -25.93 -21.65 -6.22
CA GLN A 846 -25.85 -21.03 -7.53
C GLN A 846 -27.06 -20.13 -7.82
N ALA A 847 -28.27 -20.54 -7.43
CA ALA A 847 -29.46 -19.72 -7.60
C ALA A 847 -29.43 -18.44 -6.74
N VAL A 848 -28.79 -18.50 -5.56
CA VAL A 848 -28.52 -17.30 -4.75
C VAL A 848 -27.53 -16.37 -5.45
N GLN A 849 -26.45 -16.93 -6.02
CA GLN A 849 -25.45 -16.16 -6.78
C GLN A 849 -26.03 -15.50 -8.04
N ASP A 850 -26.84 -16.23 -8.79
CA ASP A 850 -27.42 -15.76 -10.05
C ASP A 850 -28.41 -14.59 -9.82
N ASP A 851 -29.06 -14.57 -8.65
CA ASP A 851 -30.05 -13.57 -8.26
C ASP A 851 -29.49 -12.44 -7.37
N GLU A 852 -28.19 -12.48 -7.05
CA GLU A 852 -27.49 -11.48 -6.24
C GLU A 852 -27.76 -10.05 -6.74
N LYS A 853 -27.83 -9.86 -8.07
CA LYS A 853 -28.06 -8.56 -8.71
C LYS A 853 -29.44 -7.96 -8.45
N ASN A 854 -30.42 -8.76 -8.04
CA ASN A 854 -31.80 -8.34 -7.80
C ASN A 854 -32.16 -8.32 -6.30
N MET A 855 -31.16 -8.53 -5.44
CA MET A 855 -31.36 -8.78 -4.02
C MET A 855 -31.15 -7.51 -3.18
N PRO A 856 -31.99 -7.23 -2.17
CA PRO A 856 -31.70 -6.18 -1.22
C PRO A 856 -30.40 -6.46 -0.46
N TYR A 857 -29.72 -5.38 -0.08
CA TYR A 857 -28.41 -5.43 0.55
C TYR A 857 -28.42 -6.21 1.89
N GLY A 858 -27.38 -7.03 2.12
CA GLY A 858 -27.23 -7.84 3.34
C GLY A 858 -28.02 -9.16 3.36
N CYS A 859 -28.90 -9.41 2.38
CA CYS A 859 -29.76 -10.60 2.40
C CYS A 859 -29.07 -11.87 1.87
N GLY A 860 -28.00 -11.74 1.08
CA GLY A 860 -27.27 -12.87 0.46
C GLY A 860 -26.84 -13.94 1.47
N PRO A 861 -26.09 -13.58 2.52
CA PRO A 861 -25.70 -14.53 3.56
C PRO A 861 -26.88 -15.19 4.30
N VAL A 862 -28.02 -14.49 4.48
CA VAL A 862 -29.23 -15.04 5.10
C VAL A 862 -29.89 -16.09 4.22
N TYR A 863 -29.92 -15.87 2.90
CA TYR A 863 -30.44 -16.87 1.95
C TYR A 863 -29.47 -18.05 1.79
N VAL A 864 -28.15 -17.81 1.81
CA VAL A 864 -27.14 -18.88 1.87
C VAL A 864 -27.37 -19.76 3.09
N MET A 865 -27.62 -19.18 4.25
CA MET A 865 -27.95 -19.94 5.47
C MET A 865 -29.19 -20.83 5.30
N GLY A 866 -30.21 -20.38 4.56
CA GLY A 866 -31.38 -21.19 4.21
C GLY A 866 -31.02 -22.39 3.34
N VAL A 867 -30.28 -22.15 2.26
CA VAL A 867 -29.81 -23.23 1.36
C VAL A 867 -28.94 -24.23 2.11
N LEU A 868 -28.02 -23.78 2.96
CA LEU A 868 -27.17 -24.66 3.76
C LEU A 868 -27.98 -25.52 4.73
N SER A 869 -29.04 -24.97 5.32
CA SER A 869 -29.95 -25.73 6.18
C SER A 869 -30.66 -26.83 5.40
N ASP A 870 -31.12 -26.53 4.18
CA ASP A 870 -31.78 -27.51 3.30
C ASP A 870 -30.81 -28.60 2.85
N MET A 871 -29.58 -28.24 2.46
CA MET A 871 -28.51 -29.19 2.10
C MET A 871 -28.17 -30.13 3.27
N LEU A 872 -28.09 -29.61 4.50
CA LEU A 872 -27.84 -30.44 5.67
C LEU A 872 -29.01 -31.39 5.96
N GLY A 873 -30.25 -30.92 5.80
CA GLY A 873 -31.46 -31.75 5.89
C GLY A 873 -31.46 -32.88 4.87
N GLU A 874 -31.16 -32.57 3.61
CA GLU A 874 -31.08 -33.55 2.52
C GLU A 874 -29.97 -34.59 2.78
N ALA A 875 -28.80 -34.16 3.27
CA ALA A 875 -27.71 -35.06 3.62
C ALA A 875 -28.12 -36.07 4.70
N LEU A 876 -28.88 -35.64 5.71
CA LEU A 876 -29.37 -36.48 6.81
C LEU A 876 -30.51 -37.41 6.38
N ASP A 877 -31.40 -36.96 5.50
CA ASP A 877 -32.46 -37.78 4.91
C ASP A 877 -31.85 -38.87 4.01
N ASN A 878 -30.90 -38.50 3.14
CA ASN A 878 -30.16 -39.43 2.28
C ASN A 878 -29.41 -40.50 3.09
N TYR A 879 -28.85 -40.14 4.24
CA TYR A 879 -28.27 -41.09 5.19
C TYR A 879 -29.33 -42.05 5.77
N THR A 880 -30.48 -41.51 6.19
CA THR A 880 -31.56 -42.27 6.83
C THR A 880 -32.23 -43.26 5.87
N ASP A 881 -32.49 -42.85 4.62
CA ASP A 881 -33.10 -43.67 3.56
C ASP A 881 -32.16 -44.75 3.03
N SER A 882 -30.85 -44.53 3.10
CA SER A 882 -29.83 -45.53 2.78
C SER A 882 -29.82 -46.71 3.75
N GLY A 883 -30.38 -46.60 4.96
CA GLY A 883 -30.28 -47.62 6.01
C GLY A 883 -30.80 -49.03 5.62
N ASN A 884 -31.72 -49.14 4.66
CA ASN A 884 -32.32 -50.41 4.25
C ASN A 884 -31.50 -51.14 3.17
N GLY A 885 -30.58 -51.99 3.61
CA GLY A 885 -29.83 -52.91 2.73
C GLY A 885 -28.48 -52.39 2.23
N TYR A 886 -28.04 -51.21 2.68
CA TYR A 886 -26.74 -50.60 2.37
C TYR A 886 -25.57 -51.50 2.73
N ASP A 887 -25.54 -52.08 3.94
CA ASP A 887 -24.39 -52.86 4.42
C ASP A 887 -24.07 -54.02 3.46
N LYS A 888 -25.10 -54.66 2.90
CA LYS A 888 -24.94 -55.75 1.93
C LYS A 888 -24.40 -55.26 0.57
N LYS A 889 -24.75 -54.03 0.17
CA LYS A 889 -24.26 -53.40 -1.06
C LYS A 889 -22.83 -52.89 -0.87
N PHE A 890 -22.53 -52.36 0.31
CA PHE A 890 -21.18 -51.98 0.71
C PHE A 890 -20.26 -53.20 0.78
N ASP A 891 -20.69 -54.33 1.35
CA ASP A 891 -19.90 -55.58 1.32
C ASP A 891 -19.55 -56.00 -0.12
N ALA A 892 -20.50 -55.86 -1.06
CA ALA A 892 -20.26 -56.13 -2.48
C ALA A 892 -19.30 -55.11 -3.13
N TYR A 893 -19.38 -53.85 -2.72
CA TYR A 893 -18.42 -52.79 -3.10
C TYR A 893 -17.01 -53.08 -2.56
N VAL A 894 -16.87 -53.55 -1.32
CA VAL A 894 -15.59 -53.96 -0.73
C VAL A 894 -14.99 -55.16 -1.47
N GLU A 895 -15.82 -56.14 -1.89
CA GLU A 895 -15.36 -57.22 -2.76
C GLU A 895 -14.87 -56.70 -4.11
N TYR A 896 -15.57 -55.74 -4.71
CA TYR A 896 -15.16 -55.07 -5.95
C TYR A 896 -13.79 -54.36 -5.82
N ILE A 897 -13.59 -53.56 -4.78
CA ILE A 897 -12.31 -52.87 -4.52
C ILE A 897 -11.17 -53.87 -4.36
N LYS A 898 -11.40 -55.00 -3.66
CA LYS A 898 -10.40 -56.05 -3.47
C LYS A 898 -9.93 -56.72 -4.76
N GLU A 899 -10.78 -56.77 -5.78
CA GLU A 899 -10.44 -57.29 -7.11
C GLU A 899 -9.86 -56.20 -8.03
N LEU A 900 -10.22 -54.93 -7.82
CA LEU A 900 -9.79 -53.79 -8.62
C LEU A 900 -8.34 -53.38 -8.34
N VAL A 901 -7.94 -53.28 -7.07
CA VAL A 901 -6.61 -52.77 -6.66
C VAL A 901 -5.45 -53.55 -7.32
N PRO A 902 -5.41 -54.90 -7.33
CA PRO A 902 -4.34 -55.63 -7.99
C PRO A 902 -4.29 -55.36 -9.51
N ALA A 903 -5.45 -55.27 -10.17
CA ALA A 903 -5.54 -55.06 -11.60
C ALA A 903 -5.11 -53.64 -12.03
N GLN A 904 -5.42 -52.63 -11.22
CA GLN A 904 -5.03 -51.24 -11.47
C GLN A 904 -3.55 -50.99 -11.20
N LEU A 905 -2.96 -51.61 -10.16
CA LEU A 905 -1.51 -51.57 -9.97
C LEU A 905 -0.77 -52.21 -11.16
N ASP A 906 -1.28 -53.33 -11.66
CA ASP A 906 -0.74 -54.00 -12.85
C ASP A 906 -0.87 -53.15 -14.11
N TYR A 907 -1.99 -52.44 -14.28
CA TYR A 907 -2.19 -51.51 -15.39
C TYR A 907 -1.27 -50.29 -15.31
N CYS A 908 -1.14 -49.68 -14.12
CA CYS A 908 -0.31 -48.50 -13.93
C CYS A 908 1.18 -48.78 -14.13
N MET A 909 1.61 -50.00 -13.81
CA MET A 909 2.98 -50.47 -13.98
C MET A 909 3.21 -51.25 -15.29
N ASN A 910 2.24 -51.28 -16.21
CA ASN A 910 2.27 -52.10 -17.42
C ASN A 910 3.39 -51.71 -18.40
N TRP A 911 4.01 -52.72 -19.05
CA TRP A 911 5.16 -52.60 -19.96
C TRP A 911 4.88 -53.05 -21.39
N THR A 912 3.67 -53.52 -21.69
CA THR A 912 3.35 -54.19 -22.96
C THR A 912 3.47 -53.29 -24.21
N ASN A 913 3.57 -51.97 -24.04
CA ASN A 913 3.92 -51.03 -25.10
C ASN A 913 5.16 -50.19 -24.70
N PRO A 914 6.35 -50.44 -25.29
CA PRO A 914 7.56 -49.68 -24.97
C PRO A 914 7.47 -48.18 -25.30
N ASP A 915 6.61 -47.81 -26.24
CA ASP A 915 6.41 -46.43 -26.68
C ASP A 915 5.39 -45.66 -25.81
N ALA A 916 4.69 -46.36 -24.91
CA ALA A 916 3.74 -45.79 -23.96
C ALA A 916 3.62 -46.68 -22.70
N PRO A 917 4.65 -46.69 -21.82
CA PRO A 917 4.60 -47.46 -20.59
C PRO A 917 3.53 -46.92 -19.64
N GLY A 918 3.03 -47.78 -18.75
CA GLY A 918 2.05 -47.39 -17.73
C GLY A 918 2.55 -46.21 -16.90
N ALA A 919 1.62 -45.34 -16.51
CA ALA A 919 1.88 -44.01 -15.93
C ALA A 919 2.78 -44.03 -14.68
N CYS A 920 2.77 -45.13 -13.92
CA CYS A 920 3.54 -45.24 -12.68
C CYS A 920 5.03 -45.51 -12.90
N ASN A 921 5.42 -46.04 -14.06
CA ASN A 921 6.80 -46.47 -14.29
C ASN A 921 7.82 -45.34 -14.18
N LYS A 922 7.41 -44.10 -14.46
CA LYS A 922 8.26 -42.90 -14.38
C LYS A 922 8.78 -42.59 -12.97
N TYR A 923 8.12 -43.10 -11.92
CA TYR A 923 8.50 -42.90 -10.52
C TYR A 923 9.47 -43.97 -9.99
N PHE A 924 9.82 -44.95 -10.82
CA PHE A 924 10.75 -46.01 -10.47
C PHE A 924 11.98 -45.99 -11.36
N THR A 925 13.10 -46.42 -10.77
CA THR A 925 14.25 -46.88 -11.53
C THR A 925 14.40 -48.39 -11.39
N CYS A 926 14.92 -49.02 -12.44
CA CYS A 926 14.98 -50.46 -12.57
C CYS A 926 16.42 -50.92 -12.83
N ILE A 927 16.83 -52.01 -12.18
CA ILE A 927 18.05 -52.74 -12.49
C ILE A 927 17.65 -54.08 -13.11
N TYR A 928 18.16 -54.35 -14.31
CA TYR A 928 17.94 -55.60 -15.05
C TYR A 928 19.15 -56.54 -14.90
N ASN A 929 18.92 -57.77 -14.43
CA ASN A 929 19.92 -58.84 -14.43
C ASN A 929 19.48 -59.96 -15.36
N GLY A 930 20.24 -60.17 -16.45
CA GLY A 930 20.03 -61.29 -17.38
C GLY A 930 20.65 -62.62 -16.90
N ASP A 931 20.25 -63.71 -17.55
CA ASP A 931 20.40 -65.14 -17.20
C ASP A 931 21.78 -65.70 -16.80
N ASN A 932 22.84 -64.90 -16.75
CA ASN A 932 24.20 -65.39 -16.51
C ASN A 932 24.96 -64.65 -15.39
N GLY A 933 24.28 -63.96 -14.47
CA GLY A 933 24.85 -63.51 -13.18
C GLY A 933 26.04 -62.54 -13.25
N HIS A 934 26.39 -62.02 -14.43
CA HIS A 934 27.48 -61.07 -14.63
C HIS A 934 27.12 -60.05 -15.72
N GLY A 935 26.54 -58.93 -15.30
CA GLY A 935 26.42 -57.72 -16.10
C GLY A 935 26.14 -56.54 -15.17
N ASN A 936 27.11 -55.64 -15.03
CA ASN A 936 26.94 -54.34 -14.38
C ASN A 936 25.87 -53.54 -15.14
N SER A 937 24.62 -53.59 -14.69
CA SER A 937 23.55 -52.73 -15.20
C SER A 937 23.46 -51.49 -14.30
N SER A 938 23.77 -50.33 -14.89
CA SER A 938 23.47 -49.05 -14.25
C SER A 938 21.96 -48.92 -14.08
N SER A 939 21.51 -48.43 -12.92
CA SER A 939 20.11 -48.06 -12.69
C SER A 939 19.62 -47.16 -13.84
N THR A 940 18.46 -47.50 -14.42
CA THR A 940 17.82 -46.77 -15.53
C THR A 940 16.34 -46.53 -15.20
N THR A 941 15.69 -45.60 -15.89
CA THR A 941 14.22 -45.42 -15.81
C THR A 941 13.50 -46.72 -16.21
N CYS A 942 12.43 -47.07 -15.50
CA CYS A 942 11.57 -48.20 -15.84
C CYS A 942 10.59 -47.84 -16.98
N PRO A 943 10.25 -48.78 -17.89
CA PRO A 943 10.97 -50.03 -18.18
C PRO A 943 12.36 -49.78 -18.78
N PRO A 944 13.36 -50.65 -18.51
CA PRO A 944 14.69 -50.53 -19.12
C PRO A 944 14.65 -50.48 -20.65
N PRO A 945 15.26 -49.46 -21.30
CA PRO A 945 15.26 -49.34 -22.75
C PRO A 945 15.87 -50.57 -23.45
N GLY A 946 15.17 -51.11 -24.46
CA GLY A 946 15.64 -52.26 -25.25
C GLY A 946 15.34 -53.64 -24.65
N LEU A 947 14.69 -53.70 -23.48
CA LEU A 947 14.23 -54.97 -22.92
C LEU A 947 12.89 -55.38 -23.56
N ASN A 948 12.89 -56.44 -24.36
CA ASN A 948 11.67 -57.02 -24.91
C ASN A 948 11.15 -58.12 -23.97
N TYR A 949 10.01 -57.84 -23.33
CA TYR A 949 9.36 -58.70 -22.34
C TYR A 949 9.01 -60.10 -22.88
N TYR A 950 8.67 -60.21 -24.16
CA TYR A 950 8.22 -61.46 -24.79
C TYR A 950 9.35 -62.35 -25.31
N SER A 951 10.52 -61.79 -25.64
CA SER A 951 11.61 -62.55 -26.27
C SER A 951 12.73 -62.99 -25.32
N ASN A 952 12.77 -62.46 -24.09
CA ASN A 952 13.76 -62.88 -23.09
C ASN A 952 13.21 -64.01 -22.24
N PRO A 953 13.91 -65.16 -22.17
CA PRO A 953 13.40 -66.33 -21.49
C PRO A 953 13.38 -66.13 -19.97
N SER A 954 14.47 -65.75 -19.30
CA SER A 954 14.41 -65.43 -17.86
C SER A 954 15.02 -64.05 -17.57
N PHE A 955 14.53 -63.39 -16.51
CA PHE A 955 15.11 -62.13 -16.03
C PHE A 955 14.69 -61.81 -14.59
N HIS A 956 15.59 -61.16 -13.85
CA HIS A 956 15.27 -60.60 -12.54
C HIS A 956 15.36 -59.08 -12.62
N LEU A 957 14.29 -58.42 -12.17
CA LEU A 957 14.12 -56.98 -12.27
C LEU A 957 13.93 -56.38 -10.89
N TYR A 958 14.74 -55.38 -10.55
CA TYR A 958 14.73 -54.76 -9.23
C TYR A 958 14.26 -53.31 -9.36
N TYR A 959 13.06 -53.03 -8.88
CA TYR A 959 12.46 -51.71 -8.84
C TYR A 959 12.93 -50.97 -7.59
N THR A 960 13.32 -49.71 -7.78
CA THR A 960 13.62 -48.75 -6.72
C THR A 960 12.72 -47.55 -6.93
N LEU A 961 11.84 -47.28 -5.96
CA LEU A 961 11.01 -46.09 -5.94
C LEU A 961 11.92 -44.86 -5.72
N VAL A 962 11.91 -43.92 -6.66
CA VAL A 962 12.75 -42.71 -6.60
C VAL A 962 11.98 -41.44 -6.29
N ASP A 963 10.67 -41.46 -6.51
CA ASP A 963 9.77 -40.38 -6.12
C ASP A 963 8.50 -40.99 -5.50
N GLU A 964 8.57 -41.18 -4.18
CA GLU A 964 7.48 -41.75 -3.40
C GLU A 964 6.24 -40.84 -3.38
N THR A 965 6.46 -39.51 -3.30
CA THR A 965 5.36 -38.55 -3.22
C THR A 965 4.59 -38.49 -4.54
N GLY A 966 5.32 -38.41 -5.66
CA GLY A 966 4.71 -38.42 -6.99
C GLY A 966 4.04 -39.75 -7.34
N PHE A 967 4.61 -40.89 -6.94
CA PHE A 967 4.00 -42.20 -7.17
C PHE A 967 2.66 -42.35 -6.45
N PHE A 968 2.63 -42.05 -5.15
CA PHE A 968 1.40 -42.17 -4.36
C PHE A 968 0.35 -41.16 -4.82
N ALA A 969 0.74 -39.93 -5.17
CA ALA A 969 -0.18 -38.96 -5.77
C ALA A 969 -0.78 -39.43 -7.10
N GLU A 970 -0.01 -40.09 -7.98
CA GLU A 970 -0.51 -40.62 -9.26
C GLU A 970 -1.46 -41.81 -9.06
N ILE A 971 -1.12 -42.79 -8.19
CA ILE A 971 -2.04 -43.92 -7.96
C ILE A 971 -3.30 -43.54 -7.18
N GLU A 972 -3.21 -42.50 -6.34
CA GLU A 972 -4.35 -41.96 -5.61
C GLU A 972 -5.27 -41.15 -6.53
N SER A 973 -4.72 -40.26 -7.37
CA SER A 973 -5.51 -39.41 -8.28
C SER A 973 -6.03 -40.12 -9.54
N SER A 974 -5.22 -40.95 -10.18
CA SER A 974 -5.56 -41.59 -11.46
C SER A 974 -6.27 -42.95 -11.27
N PHE A 975 -6.07 -43.61 -10.12
CA PHE A 975 -6.53 -44.99 -9.90
C PHE A 975 -7.28 -45.23 -8.58
N GLY A 976 -7.37 -44.24 -7.69
CA GLY A 976 -8.10 -44.34 -6.42
C GLY A 976 -7.50 -45.30 -5.41
N ILE A 977 -6.20 -45.59 -5.51
CA ILE A 977 -5.50 -46.51 -4.59
C ILE A 977 -4.75 -45.67 -3.57
N VAL A 978 -5.14 -45.77 -2.30
CA VAL A 978 -4.44 -45.09 -1.21
C VAL A 978 -3.16 -45.82 -0.81
N LYS A 979 -2.21 -45.07 -0.23
CA LYS A 979 -0.89 -45.56 0.17
C LYS A 979 -0.94 -46.84 1.03
N ASP A 980 -1.85 -46.92 1.98
CA ASP A 980 -1.94 -48.05 2.93
C ASP A 980 -2.40 -49.37 2.27
N TRP A 981 -2.93 -49.31 1.04
CA TRP A 981 -3.36 -50.48 0.29
C TRP A 981 -2.23 -51.12 -0.54
N VAL A 982 -1.05 -50.49 -0.57
CA VAL A 982 0.10 -50.92 -1.38
C VAL A 982 1.28 -51.24 -0.49
N GLN A 983 1.95 -52.35 -0.79
CA GLN A 983 3.25 -52.71 -0.24
C GLN A 983 4.22 -53.05 -1.37
N PHE A 984 5.52 -52.94 -1.14
CA PHE A 984 6.52 -53.30 -2.15
C PHE A 984 7.05 -54.70 -1.89
N GLY A 985 6.95 -55.58 -2.89
CA GLY A 985 7.25 -56.98 -2.71
C GLY A 985 7.81 -57.66 -3.95
N LYS A 986 7.86 -58.99 -3.88
CA LYS A 986 8.23 -59.85 -5.00
C LYS A 986 6.96 -60.21 -5.79
N ARG A 987 7.01 -60.06 -7.10
CA ARG A 987 5.99 -60.53 -8.04
C ARG A 987 6.62 -61.52 -9.03
N ASP A 988 5.97 -62.66 -9.21
CA ASP A 988 6.30 -63.60 -10.29
C ASP A 988 5.47 -63.19 -11.52
N ASP A 989 6.11 -63.01 -12.67
CA ASP A 989 5.49 -62.51 -13.90
C ASP A 989 5.23 -63.68 -14.87
N PRO A 990 4.02 -64.30 -14.87
CA PRO A 990 3.77 -65.49 -15.66
C PRO A 990 3.63 -65.17 -17.16
N LEU A 991 4.37 -65.90 -18.00
CA LEU A 991 4.17 -65.90 -19.46
C LEU A 991 2.96 -66.80 -19.81
N THR A 992 1.92 -66.23 -20.40
CA THR A 992 0.84 -67.01 -21.03
C THR A 992 1.28 -67.52 -22.39
N CYS A 993 1.84 -68.73 -22.46
CA CYS A 993 2.06 -69.43 -23.73
C CYS A 993 0.72 -69.92 -24.30
N THR A 994 0.20 -69.28 -25.36
CA THR A 994 -0.93 -69.83 -26.13
C THR A 994 -0.43 -70.88 -27.11
N VAL A 995 -0.79 -72.14 -26.87
CA VAL A 995 -0.39 -73.32 -27.65
C VAL A 995 -1.00 -73.27 -29.05
N GLU A 996 -0.28 -72.73 -30.04
CA GLU A 996 -0.58 -72.97 -31.45
C GLU A 996 0.60 -73.48 -32.29
N ASN A 997 1.85 -73.48 -31.82
CA ASN A 997 2.96 -74.12 -32.54
C ASN A 997 4.04 -74.66 -31.60
N ASN A 998 3.96 -75.97 -31.31
CA ASN A 998 4.95 -76.96 -30.82
C ASN A 998 6.42 -76.57 -30.50
N PHE A 999 6.67 -75.45 -29.82
CA PHE A 999 7.92 -75.18 -29.09
C PHE A 999 7.68 -75.41 -27.59
N GLN A 1000 8.52 -76.22 -26.94
CA GLN A 1000 8.54 -76.34 -25.49
C GLN A 1000 8.78 -74.96 -24.87
N CYS A 1001 7.85 -74.44 -24.06
CA CYS A 1001 8.13 -73.25 -23.25
C CYS A 1001 9.24 -73.65 -22.25
N PRO A 1002 10.41 -72.99 -22.28
CA PRO A 1002 11.43 -73.24 -21.27
C PRO A 1002 10.87 -72.91 -19.87
N PRO A 1003 11.37 -73.54 -18.78
CA PRO A 1003 11.10 -73.03 -17.44
C PRO A 1003 11.79 -71.67 -17.32
N GLU A 1004 10.99 -70.63 -17.18
CA GLU A 1004 11.43 -69.24 -17.30
C GLU A 1004 11.18 -68.47 -15.99
N ASP A 1005 12.25 -67.99 -15.36
CA ASP A 1005 12.27 -67.34 -14.05
C ASP A 1005 12.21 -65.81 -14.23
N LYS A 1006 11.00 -65.28 -14.46
CA LYS A 1006 10.72 -63.83 -14.57
C LYS A 1006 10.22 -63.31 -13.24
N ILE A 1007 11.08 -62.61 -12.52
CA ILE A 1007 10.77 -62.11 -11.18
C ILE A 1007 11.05 -60.62 -11.10
N SER A 1008 10.04 -59.88 -10.62
CA SER A 1008 10.13 -58.48 -10.27
C SER A 1008 10.23 -58.32 -8.74
N TYR A 1009 11.25 -57.62 -8.25
CA TYR A 1009 11.50 -57.32 -6.84
C TYR A 1009 11.30 -55.83 -6.58
N GLY A 1010 10.72 -55.47 -5.43
CA GLY A 1010 10.39 -54.07 -5.11
C GLY A 1010 9.20 -53.55 -5.91
N TYR A 1011 8.37 -54.44 -6.46
CA TYR A 1011 7.19 -54.12 -7.26
C TYR A 1011 6.02 -53.72 -6.36
N PRO A 1012 5.22 -52.69 -6.69
CA PRO A 1012 4.03 -52.37 -5.92
C PRO A 1012 3.00 -53.49 -6.05
N ILE A 1013 2.68 -54.13 -4.94
CA ILE A 1013 1.66 -55.19 -4.83
C ILE A 1013 0.63 -54.78 -3.77
N PRO A 1014 -0.58 -55.34 -3.80
CA PRO A 1014 -1.55 -55.10 -2.74
C PRO A 1014 -0.98 -55.45 -1.35
N ALA A 1015 -1.27 -54.62 -0.35
CA ALA A 1015 -0.95 -54.89 1.04
C ALA A 1015 -1.60 -56.19 1.50
N ALA A 1016 -0.96 -56.90 2.44
CA ALA A 1016 -1.44 -58.21 2.92
C ALA A 1016 -2.87 -58.17 3.51
N SER A 1017 -3.29 -56.99 3.99
CA SER A 1017 -4.67 -56.69 4.37
C SER A 1017 -4.88 -55.18 4.32
N TYR A 1018 -6.00 -54.71 3.80
CA TYR A 1018 -6.42 -53.32 3.90
C TYR A 1018 -7.93 -53.21 4.14
N THR A 1019 -8.34 -52.15 4.81
CA THR A 1019 -9.73 -51.83 5.12
C THR A 1019 -10.25 -50.76 4.17
N VAL A 1020 -11.48 -50.96 3.71
CA VAL A 1020 -12.28 -49.94 3.03
C VAL A 1020 -13.22 -49.40 4.11
N ASP A 1021 -13.12 -48.11 4.41
CA ASP A 1021 -13.91 -47.48 5.47
C ASP A 1021 -15.38 -47.40 5.06
N ASN A 1022 -16.29 -47.74 5.98
CA ASN A 1022 -17.72 -47.72 5.71
C ASN A 1022 -18.29 -46.30 5.94
N PRO A 1023 -18.79 -45.62 4.90
CA PRO A 1023 -19.38 -44.28 5.01
C PRO A 1023 -20.52 -44.18 6.02
N LYS A 1024 -21.30 -45.25 6.17
CA LYS A 1024 -22.43 -45.30 7.11
C LYS A 1024 -21.96 -45.24 8.56
N ASP A 1025 -20.81 -45.82 8.88
CA ASP A 1025 -20.26 -45.78 10.24
C ASP A 1025 -19.77 -44.36 10.60
N ILE A 1026 -19.34 -43.58 9.60
CA ILE A 1026 -18.93 -42.17 9.75
C ILE A 1026 -20.12 -41.31 10.20
N PHE A 1027 -21.26 -41.38 9.49
CA PHE A 1027 -22.47 -40.64 9.88
C PHE A 1027 -23.08 -41.11 11.19
N THR A 1028 -23.06 -42.42 11.46
CA THR A 1028 -23.60 -42.98 12.70
C THR A 1028 -22.86 -42.41 13.93
N ASN A 1029 -21.53 -42.34 13.84
CA ASN A 1029 -20.68 -41.80 14.91
C ASN A 1029 -20.74 -40.26 15.02
N ALA A 1030 -21.15 -39.56 13.95
CA ALA A 1030 -21.26 -38.10 13.88
C ALA A 1030 -22.66 -37.53 14.19
N SER A 1031 -23.67 -38.40 14.30
CA SER A 1031 -25.10 -38.05 14.35
C SER A 1031 -25.48 -37.00 15.41
N LEU A 1032 -24.87 -37.06 16.61
CA LEU A 1032 -25.10 -36.08 17.67
C LEU A 1032 -24.53 -34.69 17.32
N GLY A 1033 -23.39 -34.66 16.61
CA GLY A 1033 -22.77 -33.41 16.17
C GLY A 1033 -23.54 -32.72 15.05
N PHE A 1034 -24.13 -33.50 14.13
CA PHE A 1034 -25.01 -32.94 13.10
C PHE A 1034 -26.33 -32.39 13.66
N ALA A 1035 -26.90 -33.04 14.69
CA ALA A 1035 -28.06 -32.49 15.40
C ALA A 1035 -27.74 -31.15 16.09
N ASN A 1036 -26.57 -31.02 16.72
CA ASN A 1036 -26.10 -29.76 17.31
C ASN A 1036 -25.84 -28.67 16.24
N LEU A 1037 -25.31 -29.07 15.09
CA LEU A 1037 -25.09 -28.16 13.96
C LEU A 1037 -26.42 -27.60 13.43
N GLN A 1038 -27.44 -28.43 13.25
CA GLN A 1038 -28.79 -27.99 12.85
C GLN A 1038 -29.39 -26.97 13.82
N GLU A 1039 -29.31 -27.23 15.13
CA GLU A 1039 -29.80 -26.31 16.18
C GLU A 1039 -29.03 -24.97 16.19
N THR A 1040 -27.72 -25.03 15.96
CA THR A 1040 -26.85 -23.84 15.92
C THR A 1040 -27.13 -23.00 14.67
N MET A 1041 -27.23 -23.62 13.50
CA MET A 1041 -27.56 -22.95 12.24
C MET A 1041 -28.93 -22.28 12.31
N PHE A 1042 -29.95 -22.97 12.81
CA PHE A 1042 -31.29 -22.41 12.98
C PHE A 1042 -31.29 -21.21 13.94
N SER A 1043 -30.57 -21.32 15.06
CA SER A 1043 -30.46 -20.24 16.04
C SER A 1043 -29.77 -19.00 15.48
N VAL A 1044 -28.63 -19.18 14.80
CA VAL A 1044 -27.88 -18.07 14.19
C VAL A 1044 -28.67 -17.43 13.06
N GLN A 1045 -29.31 -18.22 12.20
CA GLN A 1045 -30.18 -17.69 11.16
C GLN A 1045 -31.38 -16.93 11.75
N ALA A 1046 -31.98 -17.40 12.85
CA ALA A 1046 -33.05 -16.68 13.54
C ALA A 1046 -32.55 -15.35 14.14
N ASP A 1047 -31.35 -15.33 14.72
CA ASP A 1047 -30.72 -14.11 15.23
C ASP A 1047 -30.38 -13.14 14.09
N MET A 1048 -29.96 -13.63 12.91
CA MET A 1048 -29.73 -12.81 11.70
C MET A 1048 -31.04 -12.19 11.19
N VAL A 1049 -32.10 -12.98 11.03
CA VAL A 1049 -33.43 -12.53 10.58
C VAL A 1049 -34.09 -11.54 11.56
N ALA A 1050 -33.88 -11.74 12.86
CA ALA A 1050 -34.37 -10.84 13.90
C ALA A 1050 -33.50 -9.59 14.10
N GLY A 1051 -32.36 -9.48 13.41
CA GLY A 1051 -31.40 -8.40 13.56
C GLY A 1051 -30.57 -8.44 14.86
N TRP A 1052 -30.70 -9.51 15.66
CA TRP A 1052 -30.00 -9.70 16.95
C TRP A 1052 -28.61 -10.33 16.81
N TRP A 1053 -28.23 -10.77 15.61
CA TRP A 1053 -26.88 -11.24 15.33
C TRP A 1053 -25.87 -10.09 15.40
N ASN A 1054 -24.93 -10.21 16.34
CA ASN A 1054 -23.90 -9.21 16.66
C ASN A 1054 -22.54 -9.53 16.01
N GLY A 1055 -22.56 -10.30 14.90
CA GLY A 1055 -21.39 -10.70 14.10
C GLY A 1055 -21.65 -10.45 12.61
N THR A 1056 -20.69 -10.81 11.75
CA THR A 1056 -20.91 -10.71 10.29
C THR A 1056 -21.80 -11.87 9.83
N ASP A 1057 -22.90 -11.57 9.15
CA ASP A 1057 -23.80 -12.58 8.56
C ASP A 1057 -23.04 -13.47 7.57
N ALA A 1058 -22.12 -12.87 6.83
CA ALA A 1058 -21.21 -13.59 5.95
C ALA A 1058 -20.27 -14.52 6.71
N ASP A 1059 -19.64 -14.10 7.81
CA ASP A 1059 -18.75 -14.96 8.59
C ASP A 1059 -19.50 -16.20 9.08
N ALA A 1060 -20.71 -16.02 9.61
CA ALA A 1060 -21.59 -17.10 10.04
C ALA A 1060 -21.92 -18.07 8.91
N ALA A 1061 -22.42 -17.56 7.76
CA ALA A 1061 -22.73 -18.37 6.59
C ALA A 1061 -21.49 -19.12 6.07
N SER A 1062 -20.35 -18.46 6.08
CA SER A 1062 -19.07 -18.98 5.61
C SER A 1062 -18.55 -20.12 6.52
N VAL A 1063 -18.61 -19.94 7.84
CA VAL A 1063 -18.14 -20.94 8.81
C VAL A 1063 -19.08 -22.13 8.85
N MET A 1064 -20.39 -21.90 8.78
CA MET A 1064 -21.41 -22.97 8.79
C MET A 1064 -21.49 -23.75 7.48
N ALA A 1065 -21.10 -23.14 6.36
CA ALA A 1065 -20.97 -23.84 5.09
C ALA A 1065 -20.02 -25.04 5.16
N PHE A 1066 -18.94 -24.89 5.93
CA PHE A 1066 -17.87 -25.88 6.00
C PHE A 1066 -18.36 -27.28 6.46
N PRO A 1067 -18.96 -27.45 7.66
CA PRO A 1067 -19.47 -28.75 8.10
C PRO A 1067 -20.66 -29.26 7.29
N VAL A 1068 -21.50 -28.38 6.76
CA VAL A 1068 -22.65 -28.74 5.93
C VAL A 1068 -22.21 -29.37 4.62
N MET A 1069 -21.26 -28.75 3.92
CA MET A 1069 -20.75 -29.28 2.64
C MET A 1069 -20.05 -30.62 2.83
N MET A 1070 -19.34 -30.78 3.95
CA MET A 1070 -18.68 -32.03 4.29
C MET A 1070 -19.69 -33.16 4.56
N ALA A 1071 -20.79 -32.86 5.26
CA ALA A 1071 -21.89 -33.80 5.44
C ALA A 1071 -22.58 -34.15 4.11
N TYR A 1072 -22.84 -33.13 3.28
CA TYR A 1072 -23.51 -33.29 2.00
C TYR A 1072 -22.73 -34.21 1.04
N GLN A 1073 -21.42 -33.99 0.89
CA GLN A 1073 -20.55 -34.84 0.06
C GLN A 1073 -20.44 -36.28 0.57
N ALA A 1074 -20.40 -36.45 1.89
CA ALA A 1074 -20.39 -37.79 2.49
C ALA A 1074 -21.68 -38.57 2.16
N ALA A 1075 -22.83 -37.90 2.16
CA ALA A 1075 -24.12 -38.52 1.84
C ALA A 1075 -24.22 -38.91 0.36
N GLN A 1076 -23.68 -38.08 -0.54
CA GLN A 1076 -23.59 -38.43 -1.96
C GLN A 1076 -22.68 -39.65 -2.21
N ALA A 1077 -21.54 -39.75 -1.50
CA ALA A 1077 -20.66 -40.91 -1.60
C ALA A 1077 -21.38 -42.21 -1.19
N MET A 1078 -22.26 -42.17 -0.17
CA MET A 1078 -23.11 -43.30 0.19
C MET A 1078 -24.05 -43.73 -0.95
N GLN A 1079 -24.65 -42.78 -1.66
CA GLN A 1079 -25.51 -43.09 -2.79
C GLN A 1079 -24.74 -43.79 -3.93
N GLN A 1080 -23.51 -43.35 -4.21
CA GLN A 1080 -22.65 -43.97 -5.23
C GLN A 1080 -22.28 -45.42 -4.87
N VAL A 1081 -21.90 -45.68 -3.61
CA VAL A 1081 -21.63 -47.03 -3.09
C VAL A 1081 -22.85 -47.95 -3.29
N VAL A 1082 -24.06 -47.42 -3.06
CA VAL A 1082 -25.32 -48.17 -3.26
C VAL A 1082 -25.52 -48.54 -4.71
N VAL A 1083 -25.23 -47.64 -5.66
CA VAL A 1083 -25.32 -47.91 -7.10
C VAL A 1083 -24.33 -49.01 -7.50
N ILE A 1084 -23.05 -48.82 -7.20
CA ILE A 1084 -21.98 -49.76 -7.57
C ILE A 1084 -22.22 -51.14 -6.92
N GLY A 1085 -22.53 -51.16 -5.62
CA GLY A 1085 -22.83 -52.40 -4.90
C GLY A 1085 -24.08 -53.13 -5.42
N THR A 1086 -25.07 -52.41 -5.97
CA THR A 1086 -26.25 -53.02 -6.60
C THR A 1086 -25.90 -53.66 -7.95
N GLU A 1087 -25.06 -53.00 -8.75
CA GLU A 1087 -24.60 -53.54 -10.04
C GLU A 1087 -23.71 -54.77 -9.86
N VAL A 1088 -22.77 -54.73 -8.89
CA VAL A 1088 -21.91 -55.85 -8.54
C VAL A 1088 -22.73 -57.04 -8.02
N GLN A 1089 -23.78 -56.80 -7.21
CA GLN A 1089 -24.67 -57.87 -6.73
C GLN A 1089 -25.47 -58.55 -7.85
N ASN A 1090 -25.79 -57.83 -8.92
CA ASN A 1090 -26.64 -58.34 -10.00
C ASN A 1090 -25.83 -59.08 -11.09
N ALA A 1091 -24.50 -59.13 -11.00
CA ALA A 1091 -23.60 -59.68 -12.00
C ALA A 1091 -23.13 -61.13 -11.69
N ASP A 1092 -23.17 -62.03 -12.69
CA ASP A 1092 -22.65 -63.40 -12.56
C ASP A 1092 -21.10 -63.41 -12.49
N ARG A 1093 -20.60 -63.96 -11.37
CA ARG A 1093 -19.30 -63.72 -10.70
C ARG A 1093 -17.99 -63.95 -11.47
N LYS A 1094 -17.96 -64.29 -12.78
CA LYS A 1094 -16.68 -64.62 -13.47
C LYS A 1094 -16.53 -64.20 -14.93
N LYS A 1095 -17.50 -63.55 -15.56
CA LYS A 1095 -17.33 -63.08 -16.96
C LYS A 1095 -17.58 -61.59 -17.18
N LEU A 1096 -17.91 -60.84 -16.14
CA LEU A 1096 -18.44 -59.49 -16.26
C LEU A 1096 -17.47 -58.35 -15.87
N ILE A 1097 -16.28 -58.62 -15.31
CA ILE A 1097 -15.38 -57.53 -14.84
C ILE A 1097 -14.93 -56.61 -16.00
N PHE A 1098 -14.65 -57.16 -17.18
CA PHE A 1098 -14.29 -56.36 -18.36
C PHE A 1098 -15.50 -55.83 -19.14
N GLU A 1099 -16.68 -56.46 -19.06
CA GLU A 1099 -17.91 -55.98 -19.71
C GLU A 1099 -18.60 -54.86 -18.91
N ILE A 1100 -18.55 -54.91 -17.57
CA ILE A 1100 -19.01 -53.82 -16.68
C ILE A 1100 -18.19 -52.55 -16.91
N LEU A 1101 -16.85 -52.66 -17.00
CA LEU A 1101 -15.96 -51.50 -17.21
C LEU A 1101 -16.25 -50.76 -18.53
N GLY A 1102 -16.81 -51.43 -19.55
CA GLY A 1102 -17.20 -50.79 -20.80
C GLY A 1102 -18.66 -50.30 -20.84
N ALA A 1103 -19.57 -50.94 -20.11
CA ALA A 1103 -21.01 -50.65 -20.19
C ALA A 1103 -21.49 -49.63 -19.13
N VAL A 1104 -20.92 -49.66 -17.91
CA VAL A 1104 -21.30 -48.74 -16.82
C VAL A 1104 -20.81 -47.31 -17.11
N PHE A 1105 -19.64 -47.16 -17.75
CA PHE A 1105 -19.14 -45.86 -18.21
C PHE A 1105 -19.87 -45.29 -19.45
N MET A 1106 -20.77 -46.04 -20.09
CA MET A 1106 -21.50 -45.58 -21.30
C MET A 1106 -22.95 -45.13 -21.05
N ILE A 1107 -23.53 -45.37 -19.86
CA ILE A 1107 -24.97 -45.14 -19.59
C ILE A 1107 -25.25 -44.07 -18.51
N ILE A 1108 -24.24 -43.46 -17.90
CA ILE A 1108 -24.43 -42.33 -16.97
C ILE A 1108 -23.82 -41.06 -17.57
N PRO A 1109 -24.61 -40.18 -18.21
CA PRO A 1109 -24.13 -38.91 -18.77
C PRO A 1109 -24.17 -37.74 -17.76
N PHE A 1110 -24.43 -37.99 -16.48
CA PHE A 1110 -24.49 -36.96 -15.44
C PHE A 1110 -23.47 -37.29 -14.36
N LEU A 1111 -22.55 -36.36 -14.12
CA LEU A 1111 -21.43 -36.32 -13.15
C LEU A 1111 -20.08 -36.28 -13.87
N GLY A 1112 -19.45 -35.11 -13.81
CA GLY A 1112 -18.26 -34.73 -14.58
C GLY A 1112 -16.99 -35.51 -14.24
N GLU A 1113 -15.98 -35.26 -15.07
CA GLU A 1113 -14.62 -35.79 -14.97
C GLU A 1113 -14.11 -35.83 -13.52
N GLY A 1114 -13.99 -37.03 -12.92
CA GLY A 1114 -13.26 -37.22 -11.66
C GLY A 1114 -13.84 -38.17 -10.59
N LEU A 1115 -14.96 -38.87 -10.79
CA LEU A 1115 -15.72 -39.42 -9.64
C LEU A 1115 -15.73 -40.95 -9.44
N GLY A 1116 -14.91 -41.74 -10.15
CA GLY A 1116 -14.81 -43.19 -9.87
C GLY A 1116 -13.91 -43.55 -8.68
N ALA A 1117 -12.96 -42.67 -8.33
CA ALA A 1117 -11.92 -42.86 -7.33
C ALA A 1117 -11.99 -41.86 -6.16
N ALA A 1118 -12.72 -40.74 -6.33
CA ALA A 1118 -12.80 -39.67 -5.33
C ALA A 1118 -13.64 -40.02 -4.10
N ALA A 1119 -14.61 -40.94 -4.21
CA ALA A 1119 -15.46 -41.32 -3.09
C ALA A 1119 -14.64 -41.88 -1.92
N ASP A 1120 -13.72 -42.84 -2.15
CA ASP A 1120 -12.93 -43.47 -1.08
C ASP A 1120 -11.89 -42.52 -0.45
N VAL A 1121 -11.37 -41.55 -1.20
CA VAL A 1121 -10.44 -40.51 -0.70
C VAL A 1121 -11.17 -39.50 0.19
N VAL A 1122 -12.36 -39.05 -0.23
CA VAL A 1122 -13.23 -38.18 0.57
C VAL A 1122 -13.67 -38.88 1.85
N LEU A 1123 -14.02 -40.17 1.76
CA LEU A 1123 -14.46 -40.98 2.91
C LEU A 1123 -13.32 -41.28 3.90
N GLN A 1124 -12.09 -41.50 3.45
CA GLN A 1124 -10.93 -41.65 4.35
C GLN A 1124 -10.52 -40.33 5.00
N THR A 1125 -10.62 -39.22 4.28
CA THR A 1125 -10.39 -37.88 4.85
C THR A 1125 -11.42 -37.61 5.94
N LEU A 1126 -12.70 -37.90 5.70
CA LEU A 1126 -13.79 -37.82 6.69
C LEU A 1126 -13.63 -38.78 7.87
N SER A 1127 -13.22 -40.04 7.63
CA SER A 1127 -12.97 -41.05 8.67
C SER A 1127 -11.81 -40.65 9.59
N ARG A 1128 -10.73 -40.08 9.04
CA ARG A 1128 -9.60 -39.53 9.80
C ARG A 1128 -10.01 -38.29 10.61
N ILE A 1129 -10.87 -37.42 10.05
CA ILE A 1129 -11.43 -36.26 10.73
C ILE A 1129 -12.29 -36.68 11.93
N MET A 1130 -13.17 -37.68 11.75
CA MET A 1130 -14.14 -38.09 12.76
C MET A 1130 -13.59 -39.01 13.85
N ASN A 1131 -12.59 -39.86 13.55
CA ASN A 1131 -11.92 -40.68 14.57
C ASN A 1131 -11.13 -39.83 15.60
N LEU A 1132 -10.78 -38.58 15.26
CA LEU A 1132 -10.17 -37.62 16.19
C LEU A 1132 -11.17 -37.10 17.24
N ILE A 1133 -12.45 -36.96 16.86
CA ILE A 1133 -13.56 -36.50 17.71
C ILE A 1133 -13.96 -37.57 18.75
N GLY A 1134 -13.69 -38.85 18.45
CA GLY A 1134 -14.05 -39.99 19.31
C GLY A 1134 -13.07 -40.37 20.43
N VAL A 1135 -11.82 -39.89 20.45
CA VAL A 1135 -10.76 -40.48 21.31
C VAL A 1135 -10.07 -39.54 22.30
N PHE A 1136 -10.18 -38.21 22.20
CA PHE A 1136 -9.39 -37.31 23.08
C PHE A 1136 -10.21 -36.61 24.17
N GLY A 1137 -10.29 -37.27 25.32
CA GLY A 1137 -10.94 -36.73 26.50
C GLY A 1137 -10.07 -35.89 27.45
N ASN A 1138 -8.89 -35.35 27.08
CA ASN A 1138 -8.11 -34.50 28.03
C ASN A 1138 -6.89 -33.68 27.53
N SER A 1139 -6.85 -33.16 26.31
CA SER A 1139 -5.76 -32.25 25.89
C SER A 1139 -6.29 -30.95 25.29
N ALA A 1140 -5.88 -29.83 25.88
CA ALA A 1140 -6.31 -28.48 25.56
C ALA A 1140 -5.93 -28.09 24.12
N PHE A 1141 -6.94 -27.87 23.27
CA PHE A 1141 -6.79 -27.11 22.03
C PHE A 1141 -7.11 -25.66 22.36
N SER A 1142 -6.08 -24.82 22.22
CA SER A 1142 -6.20 -23.37 22.33
C SER A 1142 -5.51 -22.81 21.10
N ILE A 1143 -6.00 -21.66 20.61
CA ILE A 1143 -5.47 -20.78 19.54
C ILE A 1143 -3.94 -20.89 19.31
N TYR A 1144 -3.16 -21.03 20.39
CA TYR A 1144 -1.70 -21.22 20.38
C TYR A 1144 -1.20 -22.47 19.61
N ALA A 1145 -2.00 -23.53 19.49
CA ALA A 1145 -1.64 -24.75 18.76
C ALA A 1145 -1.76 -24.57 17.23
N ILE A 1146 -2.70 -23.76 16.76
CA ILE A 1146 -3.01 -23.54 15.33
C ILE A 1146 -1.96 -22.68 14.66
N VAL A 1147 -1.44 -21.68 15.37
CA VAL A 1147 -0.32 -20.83 14.91
C VAL A 1147 0.93 -21.65 14.56
N ASN A 1148 1.05 -22.88 15.09
CA ASN A 1148 2.17 -23.77 14.85
C ASN A 1148 1.92 -24.86 13.78
N ASP A 1149 0.66 -25.14 13.40
CA ASP A 1149 0.31 -26.12 12.36
C ASP A 1149 -1.01 -25.74 11.62
N PRO A 1150 -0.93 -24.94 10.54
CA PRO A 1150 -2.10 -24.49 9.77
C PRO A 1150 -2.92 -25.62 9.13
N SER A 1151 -2.34 -26.81 8.95
CA SER A 1151 -3.03 -27.96 8.33
C SER A 1151 -4.13 -28.56 9.22
N SER A 1152 -4.18 -28.16 10.49
CA SER A 1152 -5.18 -28.58 11.47
C SER A 1152 -6.45 -27.71 11.52
N ALA A 1153 -6.48 -26.56 10.84
CA ALA A 1153 -7.63 -25.63 10.87
C ALA A 1153 -8.99 -26.26 10.42
N PRO A 1154 -9.05 -27.12 9.37
CA PRO A 1154 -10.26 -27.85 9.00
C PRO A 1154 -10.82 -28.74 10.13
N MET A 1155 -9.93 -29.37 10.89
CA MET A 1155 -10.28 -30.26 11.99
C MET A 1155 -10.90 -29.50 13.16
N GLU A 1156 -10.41 -28.29 13.42
CA GLU A 1156 -10.79 -27.47 14.55
C GLU A 1156 -12.14 -26.78 14.34
N ILE A 1157 -12.39 -26.26 13.12
CA ILE A 1157 -13.69 -25.72 12.73
C ILE A 1157 -14.78 -26.80 12.86
N MET A 1158 -14.51 -28.00 12.36
CA MET A 1158 -15.44 -29.13 12.46
C MET A 1158 -15.68 -29.55 13.91
N ALA A 1159 -14.62 -29.71 14.69
CA ALA A 1159 -14.72 -30.14 16.09
C ALA A 1159 -15.48 -29.13 16.95
N LEU A 1160 -15.26 -27.82 16.76
CA LEU A 1160 -15.92 -26.77 17.55
C LEU A 1160 -17.41 -26.64 17.20
N LEU A 1161 -17.77 -26.67 15.91
CA LEU A 1161 -19.17 -26.54 15.47
C LEU A 1161 -20.01 -27.80 15.74
N MET A 1162 -19.39 -28.99 15.76
CA MET A 1162 -20.07 -30.25 16.04
C MET A 1162 -20.09 -30.64 17.54
N GLY A 1163 -19.54 -29.81 18.43
CA GLY A 1163 -19.65 -29.95 19.89
C GLY A 1163 -18.52 -30.72 20.59
N GLY A 1164 -17.28 -30.53 20.16
CA GLY A 1164 -16.08 -31.12 20.76
C GLY A 1164 -15.80 -30.66 22.21
N ALA A 1165 -15.48 -31.63 23.06
CA ALA A 1165 -15.02 -31.51 24.45
C ALA A 1165 -16.00 -30.92 25.49
N GLY A 1166 -17.11 -31.62 25.71
CA GLY A 1166 -17.92 -31.49 26.93
C GLY A 1166 -19.31 -30.95 26.65
N GLY A 1167 -20.26 -31.86 26.42
CA GLY A 1167 -21.64 -31.49 26.11
C GLY A 1167 -22.23 -30.46 27.07
N ILE A 1168 -22.51 -29.28 26.54
CA ILE A 1168 -23.71 -28.41 26.65
C ILE A 1168 -23.49 -27.33 25.57
N GLY A 1169 -24.38 -27.22 24.58
CA GLY A 1169 -24.19 -26.43 23.36
C GLY A 1169 -24.05 -24.92 23.56
N ALA A 1170 -22.81 -24.42 23.50
CA ALA A 1170 -22.51 -22.98 23.60
C ALA A 1170 -21.28 -22.50 22.79
N PHE A 1171 -20.49 -23.38 22.17
CA PHE A 1171 -19.40 -22.99 21.27
C PHE A 1171 -19.94 -22.88 19.84
N GLY A 1172 -19.73 -21.74 19.18
CA GLY A 1172 -20.24 -21.44 17.83
C GLY A 1172 -21.55 -20.64 17.80
N ARG A 1173 -22.04 -20.13 18.93
CA ARG A 1173 -23.20 -19.22 18.97
C ARG A 1173 -22.81 -17.76 19.16
N ARG A 1174 -21.61 -17.49 19.69
CA ARG A 1174 -21.14 -16.12 19.92
C ARG A 1174 -20.46 -15.59 18.66
N SER A 1175 -20.70 -14.31 18.35
CA SER A 1175 -20.16 -13.68 17.14
C SER A 1175 -18.64 -13.56 17.14
N ASP A 1176 -18.01 -13.42 18.31
CA ASP A 1176 -16.55 -13.39 18.50
C ASP A 1176 -15.91 -14.74 18.14
N GLU A 1177 -16.53 -15.85 18.52
CA GLU A 1177 -16.07 -17.20 18.17
C GLU A 1177 -16.24 -17.49 16.67
N MET A 1178 -17.33 -17.03 16.07
CA MET A 1178 -17.58 -17.19 14.63
C MET A 1178 -16.61 -16.36 13.78
N GLU A 1179 -16.23 -15.17 14.23
CA GLU A 1179 -15.21 -14.34 13.58
C GLU A 1179 -13.82 -15.00 13.60
N GLU A 1180 -13.47 -15.64 14.72
CA GLU A 1180 -12.23 -16.41 14.87
C GLU A 1180 -12.19 -17.64 13.94
N LEU A 1181 -13.26 -18.43 13.92
CA LEU A 1181 -13.41 -19.58 13.02
C LEU A 1181 -13.39 -19.15 11.54
N ALA A 1182 -13.95 -17.99 11.22
CA ALA A 1182 -13.93 -17.44 9.87
C ALA A 1182 -12.51 -17.01 9.46
N SER A 1183 -11.72 -16.45 10.38
CA SER A 1183 -10.31 -16.14 10.17
C SER A 1183 -9.48 -17.39 9.87
N LEU A 1184 -9.70 -18.47 10.64
CA LEU A 1184 -9.07 -19.77 10.41
C LEU A 1184 -9.41 -20.36 9.04
N ARG A 1185 -10.68 -20.29 8.63
CA ARG A 1185 -11.12 -20.73 7.29
C ARG A 1185 -10.52 -19.89 6.17
N ARG A 1186 -10.34 -18.58 6.37
CA ARG A 1186 -9.73 -17.68 5.39
C ARG A 1186 -8.23 -17.91 5.21
N GLY A 1187 -7.53 -18.38 6.25
CA GLY A 1187 -6.10 -18.72 6.21
C GLY A 1187 -5.75 -20.00 5.44
N MET A 1188 -6.74 -20.76 4.95
CA MET A 1188 -6.51 -21.97 4.16
C MET A 1188 -6.07 -21.64 2.72
N GLY A 1189 -4.89 -22.11 2.32
CA GLY A 1189 -4.36 -21.95 0.97
C GLY A 1189 -5.04 -22.84 -0.07
N ASN A 1190 -4.67 -22.66 -1.34
CA ASN A 1190 -5.26 -23.41 -2.46
C ASN A 1190 -4.97 -24.91 -2.38
N VAL A 1191 -3.81 -25.30 -1.84
CA VAL A 1191 -3.41 -26.72 -1.68
C VAL A 1191 -4.29 -27.41 -0.63
N GLU A 1192 -4.58 -26.75 0.48
CA GLU A 1192 -5.45 -27.27 1.53
C GLU A 1192 -6.91 -27.36 1.07
N ARG A 1193 -7.37 -26.41 0.25
CA ARG A 1193 -8.73 -26.41 -0.31
C ARG A 1193 -8.94 -27.47 -1.38
N ASP A 1194 -7.94 -27.69 -2.24
CA ASP A 1194 -7.98 -28.74 -3.26
C ASP A 1194 -8.04 -30.15 -2.65
N ALA A 1195 -7.46 -30.34 -1.47
CA ALA A 1195 -7.50 -31.59 -0.72
C ALA A 1195 -8.88 -31.95 -0.13
N LEU A 1196 -9.83 -31.00 -0.07
CA LEU A 1196 -11.16 -31.19 0.53
C LEU A 1196 -12.25 -31.63 -0.46
N GLY A 1197 -11.92 -31.75 -1.75
CA GLY A 1197 -12.82 -32.25 -2.79
C GLY A 1197 -13.33 -31.18 -3.75
N THR A 1198 -13.62 -31.59 -4.98
CA THR A 1198 -14.03 -30.70 -6.08
C THR A 1198 -15.39 -30.05 -5.86
N GLU A 1199 -16.35 -30.77 -5.28
CA GLU A 1199 -17.65 -30.19 -4.91
C GLU A 1199 -17.55 -29.23 -3.73
N PHE A 1200 -16.61 -29.44 -2.81
CA PHE A 1200 -16.36 -28.51 -1.70
C PHE A 1200 -15.88 -27.19 -2.28
N LYS A 1201 -14.86 -27.27 -3.14
CA LYS A 1201 -14.27 -26.11 -3.81
C LYS A 1201 -15.29 -25.30 -4.62
N ALA A 1202 -16.09 -25.97 -5.46
CA ALA A 1202 -17.09 -25.29 -6.29
C ALA A 1202 -18.10 -24.48 -5.46
N ASN A 1203 -18.60 -25.06 -4.37
CA ASN A 1203 -19.54 -24.37 -3.50
C ASN A 1203 -18.85 -23.33 -2.57
N ASP A 1204 -17.60 -23.56 -2.16
CA ASP A 1204 -16.78 -22.62 -1.38
C ASP A 1204 -16.48 -21.34 -2.18
N ASP A 1205 -16.18 -21.47 -3.47
CA ASP A 1205 -15.96 -20.35 -4.38
C ASP A 1205 -17.23 -19.49 -4.54
N ILE A 1206 -18.40 -20.12 -4.64
CA ILE A 1206 -19.70 -19.43 -4.70
C ILE A 1206 -19.96 -18.63 -3.41
N ILE A 1207 -19.76 -19.24 -2.23
CA ILE A 1207 -19.99 -18.57 -0.94
C ILE A 1207 -19.03 -17.41 -0.70
N ARG A 1208 -17.77 -17.54 -1.12
CA ARG A 1208 -16.81 -16.43 -1.08
C ARG A 1208 -17.24 -15.27 -2.00
N GLY A 1209 -17.87 -15.57 -3.14
CA GLY A 1209 -18.47 -14.56 -4.02
C GLY A 1209 -19.65 -13.82 -3.40
N ILE A 1210 -20.53 -14.52 -2.67
CA ILE A 1210 -21.79 -13.97 -2.12
C ILE A 1210 -21.61 -13.20 -0.78
N GLY A 1211 -20.48 -13.38 -0.08
CA GLY A 1211 -20.32 -12.86 1.30
C GLY A 1211 -19.00 -12.15 1.65
N ALA A 1212 -17.97 -12.12 0.81
CA ALA A 1212 -16.64 -11.65 1.23
C ALA A 1212 -16.40 -10.14 1.11
N VAL A 1213 -17.44 -9.33 1.03
CA VAL A 1213 -17.27 -7.90 0.80
C VAL A 1213 -17.72 -7.15 2.04
N CYS A 1214 -16.77 -6.42 2.63
CA CYS A 1214 -16.87 -5.73 3.90
C CYS A 1214 -18.15 -4.88 4.02
N TYR A 1215 -19.17 -5.46 4.64
CA TYR A 1215 -20.46 -4.83 4.87
C TYR A 1215 -21.03 -5.33 6.20
N ARG A 1216 -21.08 -4.49 7.22
CA ARG A 1216 -22.09 -4.62 8.28
C ARG A 1216 -23.01 -3.40 8.28
N LYS A 1217 -24.29 -3.78 8.30
CA LYS A 1217 -25.56 -3.09 8.58
C LYS A 1217 -25.65 -1.61 8.28
#